data_AF-A0A932ZTL2-F1
#
_entry.id   AF-A0A932ZTL2-F1
#
_cell.length_a   1.000
_cell.length_b   1.000
_cell.length_c   1.000
_cell.angle_alpha   90.00
_cell.angle_beta   90.00
_cell.angle_gamma   90.00
#
_symmetry.space_group_name_H-M   'P 1'
#
loop_
_entity.id
_entity.type
_entity.pdbx_description
1 polymer ?
#
loop_
_entity_poly.entity_id
_entity_poly.type
_entity_poly.pdbx_seq_one_letter_code
_entity_poly.pdbx_strand_id
1 'polypeptide(L)'
;MKATTSRSIRRLAVGTLLVSGLVRPVLAKSPAPSFEDRVRAESVIQRVYYAHQIDAPLPFDEVFTRAVLEDRVRTYLRNSVALETLWDTRVTRGMLRAELRRMWRGSRMPERLQEIAAALDNDPALLLECLARPVLVDRLARSFFALDTSLHSESSRAAEALRQQLIDGRIDPLADRVGRRVIDLARDDEGYDAWLTRAGVRDRRIGPVVEGRERYTISVVLERRGDGMTVAVFTVEKRTWDDWWAETSRSLGTEPPPAFGDGLDGPAQHDLLEASSAVSGCAADTWNNGSLDDSPDAREGHTAVWTGSLLLVWGGMNSGIRSQRGARYDPATDTWSPMAMAGGPTPRNEHVAVWTGRVMIVWGGSDGMGRPVTGGRYDPVTDTWSATSVVGAPPSLYWPTAMWTGKVMLVWGYRGGGRYDPAADSWTSLSTIGSPPPIRAQKAVWTGSAMLIWGGLDCTSICAPVNRGWAYDPVADAWSTLSTLFAPEARLEHSMVWTGQEMIVWGGHPNTYVGVDTGGRYDPSTDRWTPMSTANAPSPRYGHTAVWTGSDMVVWGSEGAFNTGGRYNPVLDRWTPTSLSGAPSGRKHHSATWSGQRMIVWGGTGPNGGQYASGGRYDPVGDTWTPTSLGGAPAGRMRHSSVWTGNLLIVWGGSSPDAAALDTGGRYDPVTDAWTPTSIPSLPSARASHTAVWTGQEMVAWGGDDGLGDLSNGRRYDPATDTWRGMSDLNTPSARSLHTAVWTGRDMIVWGGYPSVNTGGRYDPATDSWSPTFLAGAPSARRSHSAVWTGSLMVIWGGQNGNTLLNTGGRYDPTTNTWTPTSTTGPPIARASHGAVWSGQSMIIWGGLTNTGFCGCDRATNTGAIYNPIANTWSSMSTAN
;
A
#
# COMPACT_ATOMS: atom_id res chain seq x y z
N MET A 1 -68.71 25.39 12.40
CA MET A 1 -69.84 25.28 13.36
C MET A 1 -70.68 24.05 12.99
N LYS A 2 -71.65 23.66 13.85
CA LYS A 2 -72.79 22.70 13.69
C LYS A 2 -73.16 22.28 12.25
N ALA A 3 -73.64 21.07 11.92
CA ALA A 3 -73.95 19.82 12.66
C ALA A 3 -74.12 18.67 11.61
N THR A 4 -73.70 17.40 11.79
CA THR A 4 -74.21 16.29 12.65
C THR A 4 -75.52 15.62 12.19
N THR A 5 -75.48 14.34 11.77
CA THR A 5 -76.51 13.27 11.83
C THR A 5 -75.81 11.94 11.44
N SER A 6 -75.52 10.99 12.34
CA SER A 6 -76.37 9.87 12.85
C SER A 6 -76.89 8.95 11.74
N ARG A 7 -76.81 7.61 11.76
CA ARG A 7 -76.89 6.55 12.82
C ARG A 7 -75.99 5.35 12.39
N SER A 8 -75.72 4.25 13.12
CA SER A 8 -75.97 3.75 14.50
C SER A 8 -75.00 2.59 14.82
N ILE A 9 -75.02 2.03 16.05
CA ILE A 9 -74.13 0.95 16.53
C ILE A 9 -74.92 -0.33 16.85
N ARG A 10 -74.31 -1.52 16.66
CA ARG A 10 -74.55 -2.71 17.51
C ARG A 10 -73.22 -3.28 18.01
N ARG A 11 -73.20 -3.74 19.26
CA ARG A 11 -72.07 -4.39 19.95
C ARG A 11 -72.35 -5.90 20.11
N LEU A 12 -71.30 -6.71 20.20
CA LEU A 12 -71.11 -7.93 21.03
C LEU A 12 -69.79 -8.58 20.53
N ALA A 13 -68.96 -9.29 21.30
CA ALA A 13 -68.70 -9.31 22.74
C ALA A 13 -67.26 -9.84 22.96
N VAL A 14 -66.67 -9.65 24.14
CA VAL A 14 -65.32 -10.17 24.46
C VAL A 14 -65.37 -11.66 24.78
N GLY A 15 -64.41 -12.43 24.26
CA GLY A 15 -64.18 -13.83 24.62
C GLY A 15 -62.69 -14.11 24.82
N THR A 16 -62.21 -14.01 26.06
CA THR A 16 -60.83 -14.35 26.43
C THR A 16 -60.67 -15.86 26.55
N LEU A 17 -59.66 -16.47 25.94
CA LEU A 17 -59.36 -17.90 26.10
C LEU A 17 -57.84 -18.16 26.24
N LEU A 18 -57.54 -19.19 27.02
CA LEU A 18 -56.26 -19.45 27.69
C LEU A 18 -55.06 -19.66 26.76
N VAL A 19 -53.89 -19.29 27.30
CA VAL A 19 -52.58 -19.78 26.83
C VAL A 19 -52.50 -21.29 27.06
N SER A 20 -52.26 -22.06 26.00
CA SER A 20 -51.80 -23.44 26.07
C SER A 20 -50.45 -23.56 25.36
N GLY A 21 -49.44 -24.05 26.08
CA GLY A 21 -48.07 -24.12 25.56
C GLY A 21 -47.92 -25.24 24.52
N LEU A 22 -47.66 -24.88 23.28
CA LEU A 22 -47.11 -25.78 22.26
C LEU A 22 -45.62 -25.49 22.09
N VAL A 23 -44.79 -26.39 22.61
CA VAL A 23 -43.35 -26.39 22.35
C VAL A 23 -43.14 -26.59 20.86
N ARG A 24 -42.58 -25.60 20.16
CA ARG A 24 -42.14 -25.79 18.77
C ARG A 24 -41.04 -26.86 18.75
N PRO A 25 -41.13 -27.90 17.90
CA PRO A 25 -40.08 -28.90 17.81
C PRO A 25 -38.79 -28.26 17.29
N VAL A 26 -37.66 -28.65 17.88
CA VAL A 26 -36.34 -28.37 17.31
C VAL A 26 -36.25 -29.13 15.98
N LEU A 27 -36.17 -28.41 14.86
CA LEU A 27 -36.09 -28.98 13.52
C LEU A 27 -34.72 -28.74 12.90
N ALA A 28 -34.29 -29.72 12.10
CA ALA A 28 -32.91 -29.95 11.73
C ALA A 28 -32.30 -28.91 10.78
N LYS A 29 -30.98 -28.99 10.59
CA LYS A 29 -30.23 -28.33 9.50
C LYS A 29 -31.00 -28.42 8.18
N SER A 30 -31.33 -27.28 7.58
CA SER A 30 -31.76 -27.25 6.18
C SER A 30 -30.67 -27.87 5.30
N PRO A 31 -30.99 -28.86 4.45
CA PRO A 31 -30.03 -29.41 3.49
C PRO A 31 -29.66 -28.37 2.44
N ALA A 32 -28.57 -28.60 1.69
CA ALA A 32 -28.26 -27.77 0.53
C ALA A 32 -29.36 -27.94 -0.54
N PRO A 33 -29.78 -26.88 -1.25
CA PRO A 33 -30.85 -26.97 -2.24
C PRO A 33 -30.45 -27.90 -3.39
N SER A 34 -31.39 -28.74 -3.81
CA SER A 34 -31.16 -29.71 -4.88
C SER A 34 -31.00 -29.03 -6.25
N PHE A 35 -30.63 -29.80 -7.27
CA PHE A 35 -30.54 -29.28 -8.63
C PHE A 35 -31.89 -28.70 -9.12
N GLU A 36 -33.01 -29.35 -8.81
CA GLU A 36 -34.36 -28.87 -9.19
C GLU A 36 -34.74 -27.59 -8.44
N ASP A 37 -34.36 -27.46 -7.17
CA ASP A 37 -34.62 -26.25 -6.37
C ASP A 37 -33.82 -25.06 -6.91
N ARG A 38 -32.56 -25.30 -7.32
CA ARG A 38 -31.70 -24.28 -7.96
C ARG A 38 -32.24 -23.84 -9.31
N VAL A 39 -32.75 -24.77 -10.13
CA VAL A 39 -33.39 -24.47 -11.43
C VAL A 39 -34.68 -23.66 -11.24
N ARG A 40 -35.46 -23.97 -10.19
CA ARG A 40 -36.65 -23.18 -9.81
C ARG A 40 -36.28 -21.78 -9.35
N ALA A 41 -35.29 -21.66 -8.46
CA ALA A 41 -34.79 -20.37 -7.98
C ALA A 41 -34.23 -19.52 -9.13
N GLU A 42 -33.43 -20.10 -10.03
CA GLU A 42 -32.92 -19.40 -11.22
C GLU A 42 -34.06 -18.94 -12.13
N SER A 43 -35.12 -19.75 -12.33
CA SER A 43 -36.31 -19.35 -13.07
C SER A 43 -36.98 -18.10 -12.47
N VAL A 44 -37.11 -18.06 -11.14
CA VAL A 44 -37.69 -16.92 -10.41
C VAL A 44 -36.80 -15.68 -10.53
N ILE A 45 -35.48 -15.82 -10.26
CA ILE A 45 -34.50 -14.73 -10.36
C ILE A 45 -34.51 -14.11 -11.77
N GLN A 46 -34.46 -14.94 -12.81
CA GLN A 46 -34.47 -14.45 -14.19
C GLN A 46 -35.84 -13.85 -14.58
N ARG A 47 -36.96 -14.35 -14.05
CA ARG A 47 -38.29 -13.78 -14.36
C ARG A 47 -38.44 -12.36 -13.80
N VAL A 48 -37.88 -12.08 -12.63
CA VAL A 48 -37.81 -10.69 -12.10
C VAL A 48 -36.88 -9.83 -12.96
N TYR A 49 -35.67 -10.30 -13.30
CA TYR A 49 -34.78 -9.52 -14.17
C TYR A 49 -35.40 -9.21 -15.55
N TYR A 50 -36.14 -10.15 -16.13
CA TYR A 50 -36.77 -10.00 -17.44
C TYR A 50 -37.98 -9.05 -17.42
N ALA A 51 -38.80 -9.09 -16.37
CA ALA A 51 -39.91 -8.14 -16.17
C ALA A 51 -39.44 -6.68 -16.07
N HIS A 52 -38.15 -6.47 -15.77
CA HIS A 52 -37.49 -5.19 -15.61
C HIS A 52 -36.66 -4.74 -16.83
N GLN A 53 -36.75 -5.47 -17.95
CA GLN A 53 -36.11 -5.14 -19.22
C GLN A 53 -37.04 -4.29 -20.10
N ILE A 54 -36.52 -3.15 -20.59
CA ILE A 54 -37.22 -2.31 -21.56
C ILE A 54 -37.17 -3.00 -22.94
N ASP A 55 -38.29 -2.99 -23.66
CA ASP A 55 -38.47 -3.57 -25.00
C ASP A 55 -38.05 -5.05 -25.13
N ALA A 56 -38.48 -5.88 -24.16
CA ALA A 56 -38.35 -7.34 -24.23
C ALA A 56 -39.09 -7.91 -25.47
N PRO A 57 -38.40 -8.55 -26.44
CA PRO A 57 -38.98 -8.83 -27.76
C PRO A 57 -39.74 -10.17 -27.87
N LEU A 58 -39.71 -11.01 -26.83
CA LEU A 58 -40.30 -12.36 -26.80
C LEU A 58 -40.91 -12.65 -25.42
N PRO A 59 -41.76 -13.68 -25.27
CA PRO A 59 -42.18 -14.19 -23.96
C PRO A 59 -41.01 -14.76 -23.16
N PHE A 60 -41.03 -14.57 -21.82
CA PHE A 60 -39.98 -15.08 -20.92
C PHE A 60 -39.70 -16.57 -21.13
N ASP A 61 -40.75 -17.39 -21.22
CA ASP A 61 -40.64 -18.85 -21.28
C ASP A 61 -40.14 -19.37 -22.65
N GLU A 62 -40.07 -18.52 -23.69
CA GLU A 62 -39.36 -18.80 -24.95
C GLU A 62 -37.85 -18.51 -24.84
N VAL A 63 -37.46 -17.50 -24.05
CA VAL A 63 -36.06 -17.10 -23.85
C VAL A 63 -35.37 -17.95 -22.78
N PHE A 64 -36.05 -18.16 -21.65
CA PHE A 64 -35.57 -18.91 -20.49
C PHE A 64 -36.26 -20.28 -20.39
N THR A 65 -36.12 -21.07 -21.45
CA THR A 65 -36.58 -22.47 -21.44
C THR A 65 -35.92 -23.26 -20.30
N ARG A 66 -36.55 -24.37 -19.87
CA ARG A 66 -36.00 -25.24 -18.83
C ARG A 66 -34.54 -25.65 -19.08
N ALA A 67 -34.18 -25.94 -20.34
CA ALA A 67 -32.81 -26.30 -20.71
C ALA A 67 -31.80 -25.17 -20.48
N VAL A 68 -32.17 -23.91 -20.78
CA VAL A 68 -31.34 -22.72 -20.52
C VAL A 68 -31.15 -22.50 -19.02
N LEU A 69 -32.19 -22.71 -18.21
CA LEU A 69 -32.11 -22.59 -16.76
C LEU A 69 -31.25 -23.70 -16.15
N GLU A 70 -31.39 -24.94 -16.61
CA GLU A 70 -30.53 -26.06 -16.20
C GLU A 70 -29.06 -25.84 -16.58
N ASP A 71 -28.76 -25.30 -17.76
CA ASP A 71 -27.38 -25.03 -18.17
C ASP A 71 -26.73 -23.88 -17.37
N ARG A 72 -27.48 -22.82 -17.07
CA ARG A 72 -27.03 -21.74 -16.18
C ARG A 72 -26.68 -22.26 -14.79
N VAL A 73 -27.51 -23.15 -14.23
CA VAL A 73 -27.21 -23.82 -12.95
C VAL A 73 -25.97 -24.71 -13.06
N ARG A 74 -25.85 -25.56 -14.09
CA ARG A 74 -24.64 -26.39 -14.32
C ARG A 74 -23.39 -25.55 -14.49
N THR A 75 -23.47 -24.38 -15.12
CA THR A 75 -22.35 -23.48 -15.36
C THR A 75 -21.77 -22.92 -14.06
N TYR A 76 -22.59 -22.38 -13.15
CA TYR A 76 -22.03 -21.87 -11.89
C TYR A 76 -21.60 -22.98 -10.92
N LEU A 77 -22.23 -24.16 -10.98
CA LEU A 77 -21.78 -25.33 -10.24
C LEU A 77 -20.39 -25.79 -10.75
N ARG A 78 -20.18 -25.84 -12.08
CA ARG A 78 -18.86 -26.11 -12.67
C ARG A 78 -17.83 -25.03 -12.36
N ASN A 79 -18.17 -23.74 -12.38
CA ASN A 79 -17.28 -22.67 -11.92
C ASN A 79 -16.86 -22.91 -10.45
N SER A 80 -17.78 -23.36 -9.58
CA SER A 80 -17.45 -23.71 -8.20
C SER A 80 -16.44 -24.87 -8.13
N VAL A 81 -16.62 -25.92 -8.95
CA VAL A 81 -15.68 -27.04 -9.03
C VAL A 81 -14.33 -26.60 -9.62
N ALA A 82 -14.30 -25.74 -10.64
CA ALA A 82 -13.07 -25.21 -11.23
C ALA A 82 -12.21 -24.44 -10.22
N LEU A 83 -12.84 -23.60 -9.39
CA LEU A 83 -12.15 -22.89 -8.32
C LEU A 83 -11.48 -23.86 -7.34
N GLU A 84 -12.18 -24.91 -6.94
CA GLU A 84 -11.66 -25.94 -6.03
C GLU A 84 -10.60 -26.84 -6.69
N THR A 85 -10.74 -27.24 -7.95
CA THR A 85 -9.86 -28.23 -8.60
C THR A 85 -8.68 -27.66 -9.40
N LEU A 86 -8.74 -26.39 -9.82
CA LEU A 86 -7.72 -25.76 -10.67
C LEU A 86 -6.93 -24.67 -9.92
N TRP A 87 -7.55 -24.05 -8.92
CA TRP A 87 -7.02 -22.89 -8.20
C TRP A 87 -7.13 -23.03 -6.66
N ASP A 88 -7.39 -24.24 -6.15
CA ASP A 88 -7.48 -24.61 -4.72
C ASP A 88 -8.32 -23.64 -3.84
N THR A 89 -9.43 -23.18 -4.42
CA THR A 89 -10.30 -22.11 -3.89
C THR A 89 -11.71 -22.66 -3.68
N ARG A 90 -12.00 -23.19 -2.49
CA ARG A 90 -13.29 -23.84 -2.18
C ARG A 90 -14.34 -22.89 -1.60
N VAL A 91 -15.55 -22.91 -2.16
CA VAL A 91 -16.64 -21.96 -1.81
C VAL A 91 -17.48 -22.38 -0.59
N THR A 92 -17.20 -21.75 0.57
CA THR A 92 -17.87 -21.87 1.88
C THR A 92 -19.11 -20.95 2.04
N ARG A 93 -19.75 -20.99 3.22
CA ARG A 93 -20.95 -20.19 3.53
C ARG A 93 -20.65 -18.72 3.87
N GLY A 94 -19.51 -18.43 4.51
CA GLY A 94 -19.07 -17.04 4.75
C GLY A 94 -18.96 -16.26 3.45
N MET A 95 -18.47 -16.94 2.41
CA MET A 95 -18.24 -16.40 1.07
C MET A 95 -19.50 -15.93 0.38
N LEU A 96 -20.55 -16.74 0.47
CA LEU A 96 -21.86 -16.40 -0.07
C LEU A 96 -22.53 -15.28 0.74
N ARG A 97 -22.32 -15.25 2.06
CA ARG A 97 -22.83 -14.17 2.94
C ARG A 97 -22.12 -12.84 2.66
N ALA A 98 -20.84 -12.86 2.30
CA ALA A 98 -20.12 -11.66 1.89
C ALA A 98 -20.56 -11.15 0.51
N GLU A 99 -20.65 -12.02 -0.49
CA GLU A 99 -21.11 -11.61 -1.82
C GLU A 99 -22.56 -11.10 -1.79
N LEU A 100 -23.47 -11.73 -1.02
CA LEU A 100 -24.85 -11.24 -0.88
C LEU A 100 -24.90 -9.83 -0.26
N ARG A 101 -24.11 -9.57 0.80
CA ARG A 101 -23.96 -8.23 1.40
C ARG A 101 -23.38 -7.24 0.39
N ARG A 102 -22.36 -7.64 -0.40
CA ARG A 102 -21.76 -6.81 -1.47
C ARG A 102 -22.77 -6.47 -2.56
N MET A 103 -23.61 -7.42 -2.98
CA MET A 103 -24.68 -7.21 -3.97
C MET A 103 -25.71 -6.21 -3.47
N TRP A 104 -26.20 -6.37 -2.23
CA TRP A 104 -27.20 -5.47 -1.64
C TRP A 104 -26.70 -4.03 -1.52
N ARG A 105 -25.42 -3.87 -1.15
CA ARG A 105 -24.78 -2.57 -0.92
C ARG A 105 -24.30 -1.89 -2.20
N GLY A 106 -23.74 -2.64 -3.14
CA GLY A 106 -23.22 -2.13 -4.40
C GLY A 106 -24.25 -1.95 -5.52
N SER A 107 -25.52 -2.31 -5.30
CA SER A 107 -26.56 -2.21 -6.32
C SER A 107 -27.03 -0.77 -6.53
N ARG A 108 -27.02 -0.32 -7.78
CA ARG A 108 -27.68 0.94 -8.19
C ARG A 108 -29.21 0.84 -8.24
N MET A 109 -29.77 -0.35 -8.00
CA MET A 109 -31.21 -0.67 -8.02
C MET A 109 -31.53 -1.67 -6.89
N PRO A 110 -31.52 -1.23 -5.61
CA PRO A 110 -31.72 -2.13 -4.47
C PRO A 110 -33.14 -2.73 -4.42
N GLU A 111 -34.15 -2.01 -4.91
CA GLU A 111 -35.55 -2.46 -4.98
C GLU A 111 -35.71 -3.76 -5.79
N ARG A 112 -34.99 -3.90 -6.91
CA ARG A 112 -34.98 -5.14 -7.72
C ARG A 112 -34.40 -6.33 -6.98
N LEU A 113 -33.46 -6.11 -6.07
CA LEU A 113 -32.89 -7.16 -5.24
C LEU A 113 -33.83 -7.56 -4.09
N GLN A 114 -34.58 -6.60 -3.54
CA GLN A 114 -35.68 -6.89 -2.61
C GLN A 114 -36.80 -7.70 -3.27
N GLU A 115 -37.17 -7.37 -4.51
CA GLU A 115 -38.16 -8.13 -5.29
C GLU A 115 -37.71 -9.58 -5.54
N ILE A 116 -36.44 -9.79 -5.93
CA ILE A 116 -35.86 -11.13 -6.07
C ILE A 116 -35.88 -11.90 -4.73
N ALA A 117 -35.52 -11.26 -3.61
CA ALA A 117 -35.54 -11.93 -2.31
C ALA A 117 -36.96 -12.29 -1.84
N ALA A 118 -37.93 -11.41 -2.07
CA ALA A 118 -39.34 -11.69 -1.79
C ALA A 118 -39.88 -12.83 -2.67
N ALA A 119 -39.49 -12.90 -3.94
CA ALA A 119 -39.88 -13.97 -4.86
C ALA A 119 -39.23 -15.33 -4.53
N LEU A 120 -38.12 -15.36 -3.80
CA LEU A 120 -37.47 -16.55 -3.24
C LEU A 120 -37.93 -16.87 -1.81
N ASP A 121 -39.11 -16.38 -1.40
CA ASP A 121 -39.69 -16.51 -0.04
C ASP A 121 -38.77 -16.02 1.10
N ASN A 122 -37.74 -15.23 0.77
CA ASN A 122 -36.60 -14.87 1.62
C ASN A 122 -35.81 -16.06 2.20
N ASP A 123 -35.83 -17.24 1.54
CA ASP A 123 -35.10 -18.42 1.99
C ASP A 123 -33.57 -18.17 2.00
N PRO A 124 -32.89 -18.25 3.17
CA PRO A 124 -31.46 -17.95 3.26
C PRO A 124 -30.57 -18.94 2.51
N ALA A 125 -30.99 -20.19 2.32
CA ALA A 125 -30.24 -21.15 1.52
C ALA A 125 -30.35 -20.81 0.03
N LEU A 126 -31.53 -20.49 -0.49
CA LEU A 126 -31.71 -20.08 -1.88
C LEU A 126 -30.98 -18.76 -2.19
N LEU A 127 -31.05 -17.76 -1.31
CA LEU A 127 -30.34 -16.49 -1.47
C LEU A 127 -28.82 -16.68 -1.56
N LEU A 128 -28.24 -17.54 -0.72
CA LEU A 128 -26.79 -17.81 -0.77
C LEU A 128 -26.40 -18.68 -1.97
N GLU A 129 -27.12 -19.77 -2.22
CA GLU A 129 -26.74 -20.82 -3.18
C GLU A 129 -27.22 -20.59 -4.63
N CYS A 130 -28.18 -19.69 -4.84
CA CYS A 130 -28.78 -19.41 -6.16
C CYS A 130 -28.64 -17.94 -6.57
N LEU A 131 -28.55 -16.98 -5.65
CA LEU A 131 -28.36 -15.56 -6.00
C LEU A 131 -26.91 -15.09 -5.80
N ALA A 132 -26.28 -15.37 -4.65
CA ALA A 132 -24.90 -14.94 -4.39
C ALA A 132 -23.85 -15.83 -5.07
N ARG A 133 -24.01 -17.17 -5.00
CA ARG A 133 -23.03 -18.12 -5.56
C ARG A 133 -22.70 -17.87 -7.04
N PRO A 134 -23.66 -17.66 -7.97
CA PRO A 134 -23.32 -17.54 -9.39
C PRO A 134 -22.46 -16.32 -9.70
N VAL A 135 -22.76 -15.17 -9.08
CA VAL A 135 -22.03 -13.91 -9.25
C VAL A 135 -20.60 -14.03 -8.69
N LEU A 136 -20.45 -14.68 -7.52
CA LEU A 136 -19.15 -14.90 -6.90
C LEU A 136 -18.22 -15.73 -7.78
N VAL A 137 -18.68 -16.90 -8.24
CA VAL A 137 -17.80 -17.89 -8.87
C VAL A 137 -17.43 -17.56 -10.30
N ASP A 138 -18.33 -16.89 -11.05
CA ASP A 138 -18.00 -16.35 -12.38
C ASP A 138 -16.97 -15.21 -12.27
N ARG A 139 -17.19 -14.26 -11.35
CA ARG A 139 -16.25 -13.16 -11.05
C ARG A 139 -14.87 -13.68 -10.70
N LEU A 140 -14.80 -14.71 -9.85
CA LEU A 140 -13.54 -15.32 -9.43
C LEU A 140 -12.83 -16.05 -10.58
N ALA A 141 -13.51 -17.00 -11.23
CA ALA A 141 -12.86 -17.89 -12.19
C ALA A 141 -12.32 -17.11 -13.39
N ARG A 142 -13.05 -16.10 -13.87
CA ARG A 142 -12.56 -15.15 -14.91
C ARG A 142 -11.38 -14.29 -14.44
N SER A 143 -11.24 -14.04 -13.14
CA SER A 143 -10.11 -13.28 -12.59
C SER A 143 -8.86 -14.15 -12.47
N PHE A 144 -8.97 -15.37 -11.95
CA PHE A 144 -7.88 -16.34 -11.92
C PHE A 144 -7.39 -16.64 -13.35
N PHE A 145 -8.29 -17.01 -14.26
CA PHE A 145 -7.95 -17.33 -15.66
C PHE A 145 -7.18 -16.22 -16.38
N ALA A 146 -7.55 -14.94 -16.18
CA ALA A 146 -6.89 -13.82 -16.86
C ALA A 146 -5.45 -13.57 -16.39
N LEU A 147 -5.11 -14.05 -15.18
CA LEU A 147 -3.81 -13.88 -14.52
C LEU A 147 -2.97 -15.17 -14.50
N ASP A 148 -3.52 -16.30 -14.93
CA ASP A 148 -2.85 -17.60 -14.92
C ASP A 148 -1.77 -17.69 -16.02
N THR A 149 -0.54 -17.38 -15.64
CA THR A 149 0.63 -17.43 -16.52
C THR A 149 0.93 -18.81 -17.11
N SER A 150 0.38 -19.89 -16.54
CA SER A 150 0.54 -21.24 -17.10
C SER A 150 -0.41 -21.48 -18.27
N LEU A 151 -1.67 -21.05 -18.16
CA LEU A 151 -2.67 -21.16 -19.22
C LEU A 151 -2.33 -20.30 -20.45
N HIS A 152 -1.67 -19.15 -20.25
CA HIS A 152 -1.25 -18.25 -21.34
C HIS A 152 0.19 -18.47 -21.82
N SER A 153 0.87 -19.50 -21.31
CA SER A 153 2.30 -19.76 -21.58
C SER A 153 2.64 -20.05 -23.05
N GLU A 154 1.67 -20.44 -23.88
CA GLU A 154 1.86 -20.60 -25.33
C GLU A 154 1.81 -19.26 -26.07
N SER A 155 0.74 -18.46 -25.88
CA SER A 155 0.64 -17.10 -26.41
C SER A 155 1.81 -16.20 -25.98
N SER A 156 2.28 -16.35 -24.73
CA SER A 156 3.47 -15.64 -24.22
C SER A 156 4.75 -16.02 -24.99
N ARG A 157 5.01 -17.32 -25.20
CA ARG A 157 6.14 -17.80 -26.02
C ARG A 157 6.02 -17.39 -27.48
N ALA A 158 4.81 -17.41 -28.06
CA ALA A 158 4.56 -16.96 -29.42
C ALA A 158 4.81 -15.45 -29.57
N ALA A 159 4.46 -14.63 -28.57
CA ALA A 159 4.75 -13.20 -28.55
C ALA A 159 6.26 -12.90 -28.48
N GLU A 160 7.02 -13.57 -27.61
CA GLU A 160 8.47 -13.32 -27.55
C GLU A 160 9.22 -13.89 -28.76
N ALA A 161 8.78 -15.03 -29.31
CA ALA A 161 9.32 -15.56 -30.58
C ALA A 161 9.05 -14.61 -31.75
N LEU A 162 7.85 -14.03 -31.83
CA LEU A 162 7.50 -12.98 -32.79
C LEU A 162 8.37 -11.73 -32.62
N ARG A 163 8.57 -11.27 -31.37
CA ARG A 163 9.44 -10.14 -31.05
C ARG A 163 10.87 -10.40 -31.50
N GLN A 164 11.42 -11.59 -31.24
CA GLN A 164 12.77 -11.96 -31.68
C GLN A 164 12.86 -12.07 -33.20
N GLN A 165 11.83 -12.54 -33.91
CA GLN A 165 11.81 -12.59 -35.38
C GLN A 165 11.81 -11.20 -36.03
N LEU A 166 11.17 -10.20 -35.40
CA LEU A 166 11.25 -8.79 -35.80
C LEU A 166 12.67 -8.24 -35.53
N ILE A 167 13.26 -8.54 -34.37
CA ILE A 167 14.61 -8.07 -33.98
C ILE A 167 15.70 -8.67 -34.88
N ASP A 168 15.59 -9.95 -35.21
CA ASP A 168 16.52 -10.69 -36.08
C ASP A 168 16.36 -10.31 -37.56
N GLY A 169 15.46 -9.40 -37.91
CA GLY A 169 15.18 -8.99 -39.30
C GLY A 169 14.55 -10.08 -40.17
N ARG A 170 14.05 -11.18 -39.57
CA ARG A 170 13.37 -12.27 -40.29
C ARG A 170 11.94 -11.92 -40.70
N ILE A 171 11.36 -10.90 -40.07
CA ILE A 171 10.06 -10.32 -40.42
C ILE A 171 10.26 -8.83 -40.62
N ASP A 172 9.94 -8.33 -41.80
CA ASP A 172 9.89 -6.90 -42.11
C ASP A 172 8.70 -6.24 -41.37
N PRO A 173 8.89 -5.21 -40.54
CA PRO A 173 7.80 -4.48 -39.91
C PRO A 173 6.88 -3.73 -40.88
N LEU A 174 7.35 -3.43 -42.10
CA LEU A 174 6.61 -2.77 -43.17
C LEU A 174 5.69 -3.74 -43.94
N ALA A 175 6.04 -5.03 -43.99
CA ALA A 175 5.22 -6.06 -44.62
C ALA A 175 3.90 -6.30 -43.86
N ASP A 176 2.82 -6.50 -44.59
CA ASP A 176 1.49 -6.68 -43.98
C ASP A 176 1.16 -8.14 -43.65
N ARG A 177 0.40 -8.34 -42.56
CA ARG A 177 0.19 -9.67 -41.96
C ARG A 177 -0.85 -9.67 -40.84
N VAL A 178 -1.40 -10.85 -40.57
CA VAL A 178 -2.29 -11.11 -39.43
C VAL A 178 -1.66 -10.66 -38.09
N GLY A 179 -2.49 -10.04 -37.24
CA GLY A 179 -2.12 -9.52 -35.93
C GLY A 179 -1.41 -8.16 -35.96
N ARG A 180 -1.09 -7.60 -37.13
CA ARG A 180 -0.51 -6.25 -37.28
C ARG A 180 -1.62 -5.22 -37.48
N ARG A 181 -1.52 -4.09 -36.78
CA ARG A 181 -2.32 -2.88 -37.06
C ARG A 181 -1.39 -1.68 -37.13
N VAL A 182 -1.47 -0.92 -38.21
CA VAL A 182 -0.79 0.38 -38.30
C VAL A 182 -1.66 1.45 -37.64
N ILE A 183 -1.04 2.36 -36.89
CA ILE A 183 -1.66 3.48 -36.21
C ILE A 183 -0.79 4.71 -36.49
N ASP A 184 -1.36 5.73 -37.11
CA ASP A 184 -0.79 7.07 -37.11
C ASP A 184 -1.22 7.78 -35.82
N LEU A 185 -0.26 8.44 -35.16
CA LEU A 185 -0.48 9.20 -33.92
C LEU A 185 -0.03 10.65 -34.16
N ALA A 186 -0.97 11.59 -34.15
CA ALA A 186 -0.66 13.02 -34.14
C ALA A 186 -0.13 13.43 -32.76
N ARG A 187 0.70 14.48 -32.72
CA ARG A 187 1.39 14.94 -31.51
C ARG A 187 0.46 15.51 -30.43
N ASP A 188 -0.77 15.81 -30.78
CA ASP A 188 -1.85 16.33 -29.95
C ASP A 188 -2.96 15.29 -29.65
N ASP A 189 -2.85 14.05 -30.16
CA ASP A 189 -3.81 12.97 -29.86
C ASP A 189 -3.76 12.51 -28.40
N GLU A 190 -4.93 12.26 -27.80
CA GLU A 190 -5.13 11.72 -26.46
C GLU A 190 -4.69 10.23 -26.36
N GLY A 191 -3.39 10.00 -26.50
CA GLY A 191 -2.78 8.69 -26.62
C GLY A 191 -1.31 8.72 -27.06
N TYR A 192 -0.84 9.83 -27.66
CA TYR A 192 0.54 10.04 -28.11
C TYR A 192 1.56 9.86 -26.97
N ASP A 193 1.35 10.56 -25.85
CA ASP A 193 2.22 10.46 -24.67
C ASP A 193 2.16 9.08 -24.01
N ALA A 194 0.94 8.53 -23.85
CA ALA A 194 0.76 7.18 -23.32
C ALA A 194 1.42 6.11 -24.21
N TRP A 195 1.58 6.37 -25.51
CA TRP A 195 2.35 5.51 -26.40
C TRP A 195 3.87 5.72 -26.21
N LEU A 196 4.36 6.97 -26.11
CA LEU A 196 5.77 7.26 -25.81
C LEU A 196 6.24 6.59 -24.51
N THR A 197 5.40 6.57 -23.47
CA THR A 197 5.66 5.88 -22.20
C THR A 197 5.84 4.37 -22.37
N ARG A 198 5.16 3.75 -23.35
CA ARG A 198 5.24 2.29 -23.62
C ARG A 198 6.33 1.89 -24.62
N ALA A 199 6.84 2.83 -25.42
CA ALA A 199 7.72 2.53 -26.55
C ALA A 199 9.22 2.48 -26.23
N GLY A 200 9.71 3.22 -25.22
CA GLY A 200 11.12 3.24 -24.81
C GLY A 200 12.06 3.87 -25.85
N VAL A 201 12.04 5.20 -25.93
CA VAL A 201 12.51 6.00 -27.08
C VAL A 201 13.95 5.72 -27.53
N ARG A 202 14.09 5.22 -28.76
CA ARG A 202 15.07 5.62 -29.80
C ARG A 202 14.52 5.15 -31.16
N ASP A 203 14.89 5.80 -32.25
CA ASP A 203 14.24 5.58 -33.55
C ASP A 203 14.43 4.16 -34.10
N ARG A 204 13.45 3.69 -34.88
CA ARG A 204 13.36 2.34 -35.48
C ARG A 204 13.41 1.16 -34.48
N ARG A 205 13.15 1.38 -33.19
CA ARG A 205 13.06 0.29 -32.20
C ARG A 205 11.78 -0.53 -32.31
N ILE A 206 11.93 -1.81 -31.95
CA ILE A 206 10.88 -2.78 -31.61
C ILE A 206 10.76 -2.79 -30.08
N GLY A 207 9.56 -2.56 -29.56
CA GLY A 207 9.28 -2.50 -28.13
C GLY A 207 9.37 -3.85 -27.41
N PRO A 208 9.17 -3.87 -26.08
CA PRO A 208 8.99 -5.11 -25.31
C PRO A 208 7.67 -5.80 -25.70
N VAL A 209 7.53 -7.08 -25.35
CA VAL A 209 6.20 -7.70 -25.23
C VAL A 209 5.50 -7.10 -24.01
N VAL A 210 4.37 -6.45 -24.22
CA VAL A 210 3.51 -5.92 -23.16
C VAL A 210 2.30 -6.84 -23.00
N GLU A 211 2.16 -7.42 -21.80
CA GLU A 211 1.03 -8.27 -21.44
C GLU A 211 -0.20 -7.44 -21.05
N GLY A 212 -1.30 -7.67 -21.76
CA GLY A 212 -2.64 -7.22 -21.39
C GLY A 212 -3.51 -8.37 -20.86
N ARG A 213 -4.74 -8.03 -20.47
CA ARG A 213 -5.72 -8.99 -19.95
C ARG A 213 -6.09 -10.09 -20.95
N GLU A 214 -6.15 -9.75 -22.23
CA GLU A 214 -6.64 -10.62 -23.31
C GLU A 214 -5.62 -10.85 -24.43
N ARG A 215 -4.46 -10.19 -24.39
CA ARG A 215 -3.52 -10.13 -25.51
C ARG A 215 -2.12 -9.69 -25.09
N TYR A 216 -1.11 -10.19 -25.78
CA TYR A 216 0.25 -9.67 -25.77
C TYR A 216 0.43 -8.71 -26.94
N THR A 217 1.14 -7.60 -26.74
CA THR A 217 1.35 -6.57 -27.77
C THR A 217 2.80 -6.13 -27.88
N ILE A 218 3.24 -5.83 -29.10
CA ILE A 218 4.59 -5.36 -29.44
C ILE A 218 4.42 -4.15 -30.38
N SER A 219 4.95 -2.98 -30.00
CA SER A 219 4.91 -1.78 -30.86
C SER A 219 6.23 -1.58 -31.61
N VAL A 220 6.17 -1.17 -32.87
CA VAL A 220 7.34 -0.88 -33.71
C VAL A 220 7.13 0.45 -34.43
N VAL A 221 8.13 1.35 -34.37
CA VAL A 221 8.07 2.63 -35.09
C VAL A 221 8.43 2.42 -36.56
N LEU A 222 7.49 2.70 -37.46
CA LEU A 222 7.73 2.65 -38.90
C LEU A 222 8.34 3.97 -39.39
N GLU A 223 7.74 5.09 -38.99
CA GLU A 223 8.14 6.44 -39.41
C GLU A 223 7.90 7.45 -38.28
N ARG A 224 8.70 8.53 -38.26
CA ARG A 224 8.54 9.70 -37.39
C ARG A 224 8.56 10.95 -38.26
N ARG A 225 7.57 11.82 -38.07
CA ARG A 225 7.41 13.10 -38.78
C ARG A 225 7.46 14.24 -37.74
N GLY A 226 7.44 15.50 -38.17
CA GLY A 226 7.55 16.65 -37.25
C GLY A 226 6.30 16.88 -36.37
N ASP A 227 5.18 16.33 -36.83
CA ASP A 227 3.80 16.48 -36.40
C ASP A 227 3.20 15.20 -35.79
N GLY A 228 3.84 14.05 -35.96
CA GLY A 228 3.34 12.76 -35.48
C GLY A 228 4.25 11.58 -35.80
N MET A 229 3.75 10.35 -35.64
CA MET A 229 4.48 9.12 -36.00
C MET A 229 3.58 7.94 -36.36
N THR A 230 4.10 7.08 -37.24
CA THR A 230 3.42 5.88 -37.74
C THR A 230 3.96 4.65 -37.03
N VAL A 231 3.08 3.89 -36.37
CA VAL A 231 3.42 2.74 -35.52
C VAL A 231 2.73 1.47 -36.01
N ALA A 232 3.48 0.38 -36.17
CA ALA A 232 2.89 -0.96 -36.27
C ALA A 232 2.77 -1.59 -34.88
N VAL A 233 1.55 -1.92 -34.47
CA VAL A 233 1.27 -2.73 -33.27
C VAL A 233 1.02 -4.16 -33.72
N PHE A 234 1.87 -5.09 -33.30
CA PHE A 234 1.70 -6.52 -33.48
C PHE A 234 1.06 -7.11 -32.22
N THR A 235 0.08 -7.98 -32.42
CA THR A 235 -0.72 -8.60 -31.36
C THR A 235 -0.62 -10.11 -31.44
N VAL A 236 -0.50 -10.76 -30.29
CA VAL A 236 -0.75 -12.19 -30.09
C VAL A 236 -1.84 -12.31 -29.05
N GLU A 237 -3.02 -12.76 -29.45
CA GLU A 237 -4.15 -12.94 -28.54
C GLU A 237 -3.82 -14.00 -27.47
N LYS A 238 -4.35 -13.81 -26.26
CA LYS A 238 -4.41 -14.89 -25.26
C LYS A 238 -5.48 -15.90 -25.66
N ARG A 239 -5.47 -17.08 -25.02
CA ARG A 239 -6.64 -17.97 -25.10
C ARG A 239 -7.84 -17.23 -24.50
N THR A 240 -8.99 -17.25 -25.16
CA THR A 240 -10.20 -16.60 -24.64
C THR A 240 -10.75 -17.39 -23.44
N TRP A 241 -11.53 -16.74 -22.58
CA TRP A 241 -12.23 -17.45 -21.50
C TRP A 241 -13.17 -18.51 -22.08
N ASP A 242 -13.92 -18.18 -23.14
CA ASP A 242 -14.95 -19.08 -23.66
C ASP A 242 -14.33 -20.30 -24.38
N ASP A 243 -13.25 -20.13 -25.15
CA ASP A 243 -12.54 -21.26 -25.78
C ASP A 243 -11.86 -22.18 -24.76
N TRP A 244 -11.39 -21.62 -23.64
CA TRP A 244 -10.83 -22.39 -22.53
C TRP A 244 -11.92 -23.10 -21.74
N TRP A 245 -12.94 -22.36 -21.33
CA TRP A 245 -14.04 -22.87 -20.53
C TRP A 245 -14.86 -23.92 -21.29
N ALA A 246 -15.06 -23.75 -22.59
CA ALA A 246 -15.71 -24.76 -23.43
C ALA A 246 -14.93 -26.08 -23.51
N GLU A 247 -13.61 -26.10 -23.29
CA GLU A 247 -12.83 -27.34 -23.10
C GLU A 247 -12.93 -27.84 -21.66
N THR A 248 -12.47 -27.04 -20.70
CA THR A 248 -12.31 -27.43 -19.30
C THR A 248 -13.62 -27.82 -18.63
N SER A 249 -14.72 -27.12 -18.91
CA SER A 249 -16.05 -27.42 -18.33
C SER A 249 -16.61 -28.79 -18.71
N ARG A 250 -16.11 -29.43 -19.78
CA ARG A 250 -16.48 -30.81 -20.18
C ARG A 250 -15.83 -31.88 -19.31
N SER A 251 -14.67 -31.61 -18.71
CA SER A 251 -14.01 -32.52 -17.76
C SER A 251 -14.44 -32.32 -16.30
N LEU A 252 -15.16 -31.24 -15.98
CA LEU A 252 -15.62 -30.93 -14.63
C LEU A 252 -17.03 -31.48 -14.36
N GLY A 253 -17.19 -32.14 -13.22
CA GLY A 253 -18.47 -32.60 -12.70
C GLY A 253 -19.41 -31.44 -12.33
N THR A 254 -20.71 -31.74 -12.19
CA THR A 254 -21.75 -30.74 -11.87
C THR A 254 -22.23 -30.78 -10.42
N GLU A 255 -21.72 -31.67 -9.59
CA GLU A 255 -21.97 -31.69 -8.14
C GLU A 255 -20.73 -31.17 -7.40
N PRO A 256 -20.71 -29.90 -6.96
CA PRO A 256 -19.67 -29.43 -6.05
C PRO A 256 -19.88 -30.05 -4.66
N PRO A 257 -18.81 -30.31 -3.90
CA PRO A 257 -18.95 -30.76 -2.53
C PRO A 257 -19.71 -29.70 -1.72
N PRO A 258 -20.57 -30.10 -0.77
CA PRO A 258 -21.39 -29.15 -0.02
C PRO A 258 -20.51 -28.14 0.72
N ALA A 259 -20.98 -26.88 0.78
CA ALA A 259 -20.30 -25.81 1.50
C ALA A 259 -20.09 -26.23 2.97
N PHE A 260 -18.83 -26.18 3.41
CA PHE A 260 -18.46 -26.55 4.78
C PHE A 260 -19.17 -25.63 5.79
N GLY A 261 -19.34 -26.13 7.01
CA GLY A 261 -20.08 -25.44 8.08
C GLY A 261 -19.18 -25.21 9.28
N ASP A 262 -18.79 -23.97 9.47
CA ASP A 262 -17.86 -23.53 10.51
C ASP A 262 -18.55 -23.57 11.89
N GLY A 263 -17.82 -24.01 12.91
CA GLY A 263 -18.39 -24.71 14.07
C GLY A 263 -18.96 -23.87 15.21
N LEU A 264 -19.67 -22.76 14.96
CA LEU A 264 -20.25 -21.88 15.99
C LEU A 264 -21.70 -21.44 15.67
N ASP A 265 -22.68 -22.32 15.88
CA ASP A 265 -24.11 -22.00 15.70
C ASP A 265 -24.67 -21.11 16.83
N GLY A 266 -24.72 -19.79 16.59
CA GLY A 266 -25.53 -18.81 17.33
C GLY A 266 -26.86 -18.49 16.62
N PRO A 267 -27.90 -17.98 17.31
CA PRO A 267 -29.27 -17.88 16.80
C PRO A 267 -29.50 -16.72 15.80
N ALA A 268 -28.94 -16.82 14.60
CA ALA A 268 -29.11 -15.85 13.53
C ALA A 268 -30.46 -16.00 12.79
N GLN A 269 -31.53 -15.39 13.32
CA GLN A 269 -32.82 -15.25 12.61
C GLN A 269 -33.37 -13.81 12.52
N HIS A 270 -32.79 -12.82 13.21
CA HIS A 270 -33.27 -11.43 13.18
C HIS A 270 -32.50 -10.50 12.22
N ASP A 271 -31.18 -10.68 12.05
CA ASP A 271 -30.30 -9.73 11.32
C ASP A 271 -30.58 -9.59 9.80
N LEU A 272 -31.48 -10.39 9.23
CA LEU A 272 -31.72 -10.41 7.78
C LEU A 272 -32.72 -9.34 7.27
N LEU A 273 -33.46 -8.65 8.14
CA LEU A 273 -34.61 -7.81 7.72
C LEU A 273 -34.72 -6.40 8.36
N GLU A 274 -33.90 -6.03 9.34
CA GLU A 274 -34.05 -4.74 10.06
C GLU A 274 -33.50 -3.50 9.30
N ALA A 275 -33.06 -3.64 8.05
CA ALA A 275 -32.49 -2.55 7.25
C ALA A 275 -33.53 -1.59 6.60
N SER A 276 -34.77 -1.54 7.09
CA SER A 276 -35.94 -1.07 6.31
C SER A 276 -36.53 0.30 6.70
N SER A 277 -36.03 0.99 7.74
CA SER A 277 -36.71 2.18 8.30
C SER A 277 -35.86 3.46 8.40
N ALA A 278 -35.12 3.83 7.34
CA ALA A 278 -34.55 5.18 7.20
C ALA A 278 -34.31 5.55 5.71
N VAL A 279 -35.18 6.37 5.11
CA VAL A 279 -34.99 6.90 3.75
C VAL A 279 -35.26 8.40 3.72
N SER A 280 -34.19 9.21 3.67
CA SER A 280 -34.26 10.67 3.44
C SER A 280 -32.90 11.23 3.01
N GLY A 281 -32.64 11.22 1.70
CA GLY A 281 -31.60 12.05 1.07
C GLY A 281 -30.22 11.41 0.89
N CYS A 282 -29.88 11.11 -0.38
CA CYS A 282 -28.58 10.68 -0.89
C CYS A 282 -28.05 9.31 -0.39
N ALA A 283 -27.24 8.66 -1.22
CA ALA A 283 -26.87 7.25 -1.03
C ALA A 283 -25.86 7.05 0.12
N ALA A 284 -26.12 6.05 0.97
CA ALA A 284 -25.33 5.73 2.15
C ALA A 284 -24.26 4.64 1.89
N ASP A 285 -23.36 4.50 2.89
CA ASP A 285 -22.15 3.68 2.91
C ASP A 285 -22.37 2.16 2.67
N THR A 286 -21.32 1.49 2.18
CA THR A 286 -21.38 0.16 1.57
C THR A 286 -20.41 -0.88 2.14
N TRP A 287 -19.64 -0.64 3.22
CA TRP A 287 -18.74 -1.65 3.83
C TRP A 287 -19.20 -2.22 5.19
N ASN A 288 -18.95 -3.53 5.40
CA ASN A 288 -19.37 -4.32 6.58
C ASN A 288 -18.69 -5.71 6.51
N ASN A 289 -18.14 -6.19 7.63
CA ASN A 289 -17.67 -7.57 7.80
C ASN A 289 -18.49 -8.27 8.89
N GLY A 290 -19.17 -9.36 8.54
CA GLY A 290 -19.74 -10.33 9.48
C GLY A 290 -18.67 -11.32 9.94
N SER A 291 -19.02 -12.29 10.81
CA SER A 291 -18.03 -13.19 11.41
C SER A 291 -17.23 -13.98 10.35
N LEU A 292 -15.92 -13.91 10.48
CA LEU A 292 -14.95 -14.69 9.71
C LEU A 292 -14.25 -15.65 10.66
N ASP A 293 -14.85 -16.83 10.82
CA ASP A 293 -14.21 -17.96 11.49
C ASP A 293 -12.97 -18.42 10.69
N ASP A 294 -12.05 -19.14 11.34
CA ASP A 294 -10.73 -19.53 10.80
C ASP A 294 -9.81 -18.38 10.32
N SER A 295 -10.05 -17.14 10.75
CA SER A 295 -9.08 -16.04 10.66
C SER A 295 -7.75 -16.39 11.35
N PRO A 296 -6.58 -16.08 10.75
CA PRO A 296 -5.28 -16.41 11.33
C PRO A 296 -5.01 -15.73 12.66
N ASP A 297 -4.39 -16.47 13.58
CA ASP A 297 -3.86 -15.95 14.85
C ASP A 297 -2.98 -14.70 14.64
N ALA A 298 -3.06 -13.71 15.54
CA ALA A 298 -2.30 -12.46 15.50
C ALA A 298 -0.78 -12.68 15.35
N ARG A 299 -0.06 -11.83 14.57
CA ARG A 299 1.31 -12.19 14.10
C ARG A 299 2.21 -11.03 13.68
N GLU A 300 3.49 -11.07 14.05
CA GLU A 300 4.47 -9.98 13.82
C GLU A 300 5.67 -10.33 12.96
N GLY A 301 6.11 -9.40 12.11
CA GLY A 301 7.16 -9.67 11.12
C GLY A 301 6.82 -10.88 10.24
N HIS A 302 5.52 -11.18 10.11
CA HIS A 302 4.97 -12.05 9.09
C HIS A 302 5.23 -11.40 7.73
N THR A 303 5.26 -12.19 6.66
CA THR A 303 5.17 -11.62 5.32
C THR A 303 3.75 -11.79 4.79
N ALA A 304 3.26 -10.71 4.20
CA ALA A 304 1.99 -10.64 3.50
C ALA A 304 2.31 -10.38 2.03
N VAL A 305 1.96 -11.31 1.14
CA VAL A 305 2.14 -11.13 -0.31
C VAL A 305 0.82 -11.28 -1.04
N TRP A 306 0.58 -10.37 -1.99
CA TRP A 306 -0.58 -10.40 -2.85
C TRP A 306 -0.27 -11.23 -4.11
N THR A 307 -1.07 -12.26 -4.40
CA THR A 307 -0.81 -13.14 -5.55
C THR A 307 -1.33 -12.60 -6.88
N GLY A 308 -2.25 -11.63 -6.81
CA GLY A 308 -3.14 -11.26 -7.92
C GLY A 308 -4.61 -11.62 -7.65
N SER A 309 -4.86 -12.60 -6.77
CA SER A 309 -6.21 -13.05 -6.37
C SER A 309 -6.35 -13.41 -4.89
N LEU A 310 -5.28 -13.87 -4.23
CA LEU A 310 -5.24 -14.22 -2.82
C LEU A 310 -4.24 -13.34 -2.07
N LEU A 311 -4.50 -13.09 -0.78
CA LEU A 311 -3.53 -12.54 0.15
C LEU A 311 -2.94 -13.71 0.98
N LEU A 312 -1.66 -14.00 0.78
CA LEU A 312 -0.94 -15.03 1.55
C LEU A 312 -0.25 -14.38 2.73
N VAL A 313 -0.54 -14.85 3.95
CA VAL A 313 0.04 -14.35 5.20
C VAL A 313 0.77 -15.49 5.90
N TRP A 314 2.11 -15.47 5.89
CA TRP A 314 2.89 -16.56 6.47
C TRP A 314 3.92 -16.11 7.51
N GLY A 315 4.20 -17.05 8.41
CA GLY A 315 5.13 -16.89 9.50
C GLY A 315 4.70 -15.78 10.44
N GLY A 316 5.70 -15.05 10.91
CA GLY A 316 5.58 -14.12 12.00
C GLY A 316 5.60 -14.81 13.37
N MET A 317 5.38 -14.06 14.43
CA MET A 317 5.16 -14.64 15.77
C MET A 317 3.95 -14.05 16.50
N ASN A 318 3.27 -14.91 17.26
CA ASN A 318 2.19 -14.56 18.18
C ASN A 318 2.69 -14.77 19.61
N SER A 319 2.64 -13.75 20.47
CA SER A 319 3.11 -13.86 21.88
C SER A 319 4.50 -14.52 22.03
N GLY A 320 5.44 -14.22 21.12
CA GLY A 320 6.78 -14.82 21.07
C GLY A 320 6.86 -16.24 20.48
N ILE A 321 5.74 -16.96 20.35
CA ILE A 321 5.65 -18.22 19.59
C ILE A 321 5.70 -17.86 18.12
N ARG A 322 6.88 -18.05 17.51
CA ARG A 322 7.04 -18.01 16.06
C ARG A 322 6.18 -19.08 15.43
N SER A 323 5.37 -18.69 14.45
CA SER A 323 4.36 -19.56 13.86
C SER A 323 4.85 -20.17 12.56
N GLN A 324 4.57 -21.46 12.37
CA GLN A 324 4.68 -22.12 11.06
C GLN A 324 3.34 -22.10 10.31
N ARG A 325 2.23 -21.83 11.03
CA ARG A 325 0.90 -21.63 10.46
C ARG A 325 0.95 -20.35 9.65
N GLY A 326 0.54 -20.39 8.40
CA GLY A 326 0.03 -19.21 7.69
C GLY A 326 -1.47 -19.32 7.46
N ALA A 327 -2.04 -18.33 6.81
CA ALA A 327 -3.36 -18.42 6.21
C ALA A 327 -3.40 -17.69 4.87
N ARG A 328 -4.25 -18.18 3.97
CA ARG A 328 -4.61 -17.54 2.71
C ARG A 328 -5.98 -16.88 2.86
N TYR A 329 -6.10 -15.61 2.50
CA TYR A 329 -7.37 -14.89 2.39
C TYR A 329 -7.74 -14.73 0.93
N ASP A 330 -8.93 -15.19 0.57
CA ASP A 330 -9.57 -14.83 -0.69
C ASP A 330 -10.47 -13.60 -0.43
N PRO A 331 -10.19 -12.43 -1.06
CA PRO A 331 -10.95 -11.19 -0.91
C PRO A 331 -12.08 -11.06 -1.93
N ALA A 332 -12.14 -11.89 -2.98
CA ALA A 332 -13.35 -11.99 -3.76
C ALA A 332 -14.46 -12.64 -2.92
N THR A 333 -14.06 -13.52 -2.00
CA THR A 333 -14.95 -14.34 -1.20
C THR A 333 -14.95 -13.97 0.28
N ASP A 334 -14.12 -13.02 0.72
CA ASP A 334 -14.03 -12.56 2.12
C ASP A 334 -13.82 -13.72 3.13
N THR A 335 -12.90 -14.65 2.87
CA THR A 335 -12.64 -15.79 3.77
C THR A 335 -11.18 -16.17 3.89
N TRP A 336 -10.83 -16.62 5.09
CA TRP A 336 -9.54 -17.22 5.40
C TRP A 336 -9.56 -18.75 5.24
N SER A 337 -8.39 -19.33 5.03
CA SER A 337 -8.12 -20.76 5.17
C SER A 337 -6.68 -20.96 5.65
N PRO A 338 -6.40 -21.93 6.53
CA PRO A 338 -5.04 -22.20 6.98
C PRO A 338 -4.13 -22.67 5.83
N MET A 339 -2.84 -22.38 5.93
CA MET A 339 -1.80 -22.91 5.05
C MET A 339 -1.08 -24.10 5.70
N ALA A 340 -0.63 -25.06 4.89
CA ALA A 340 0.16 -26.19 5.34
C ALA A 340 1.44 -25.79 6.10
N MET A 341 1.78 -26.62 7.09
CA MET A 341 3.00 -26.52 7.89
C MET A 341 4.07 -27.57 7.49
N ALA A 342 3.65 -28.67 6.86
CA ALA A 342 4.54 -29.77 6.48
C ALA A 342 5.53 -29.33 5.39
N GLY A 343 6.82 -29.62 5.60
CA GLY A 343 7.91 -29.15 4.72
C GLY A 343 8.24 -27.66 4.86
N GLY A 344 7.51 -26.91 5.69
CA GLY A 344 7.72 -25.47 5.88
C GLY A 344 9.07 -25.15 6.56
N PRO A 345 9.67 -23.98 6.29
CA PRO A 345 10.84 -23.51 7.02
C PRO A 345 10.59 -23.43 8.52
N THR A 346 11.67 -23.33 9.31
CA THR A 346 11.57 -23.09 10.75
C THR A 346 10.72 -21.84 11.04
N PRO A 347 9.85 -21.87 12.07
CA PRO A 347 8.92 -20.76 12.35
C PRO A 347 9.68 -19.44 12.53
N ARG A 348 9.31 -18.38 11.79
CA ARG A 348 10.19 -17.20 11.64
C ARG A 348 9.47 -15.89 11.36
N ASN A 349 10.12 -14.80 11.73
CA ASN A 349 9.72 -13.42 11.43
C ASN A 349 10.89 -12.59 10.84
N GLU A 350 10.64 -11.34 10.45
CA GLU A 350 11.67 -10.44 9.85
C GLU A 350 12.29 -10.96 8.52
N HIS A 351 11.67 -11.96 7.90
CA HIS A 351 12.10 -12.51 6.61
C HIS A 351 11.65 -11.58 5.48
N VAL A 352 12.42 -11.52 4.40
CA VAL A 352 11.93 -10.95 3.15
C VAL A 352 11.10 -12.02 2.43
N ALA A 353 9.99 -11.60 1.83
CA ALA A 353 9.27 -12.44 0.89
C ALA A 353 8.95 -11.67 -0.38
N VAL A 354 8.90 -12.42 -1.47
CA VAL A 354 8.48 -11.93 -2.78
C VAL A 354 7.46 -12.89 -3.39
N TRP A 355 6.43 -12.31 -4.00
CA TRP A 355 5.56 -13.07 -4.88
C TRP A 355 6.22 -13.23 -6.24
N THR A 356 6.28 -14.47 -6.74
CA THR A 356 6.94 -14.77 -8.02
C THR A 356 6.01 -14.69 -9.23
N GLY A 357 4.69 -14.65 -9.01
CA GLY A 357 3.67 -14.95 -10.02
C GLY A 357 3.05 -16.35 -9.87
N ARG A 358 3.69 -17.26 -9.12
CA ARG A 358 3.18 -18.63 -8.86
C ARG A 358 3.37 -19.11 -7.43
N VAL A 359 4.55 -18.87 -6.85
CA VAL A 359 4.93 -19.26 -5.48
C VAL A 359 5.36 -18.04 -4.67
N MET A 360 5.14 -18.09 -3.36
CA MET A 360 5.76 -17.14 -2.43
C MET A 360 7.13 -17.66 -2.06
N ILE A 361 8.20 -16.89 -2.33
CA ILE A 361 9.54 -17.18 -1.82
C ILE A 361 9.72 -16.39 -0.53
N VAL A 362 10.06 -17.09 0.55
CA VAL A 362 10.45 -16.55 1.85
C VAL A 362 11.94 -16.81 2.06
N TRP A 363 12.71 -15.81 2.44
CA TRP A 363 14.13 -16.01 2.76
C TRP A 363 14.63 -15.19 3.96
N GLY A 364 15.61 -15.76 4.66
CA GLY A 364 16.24 -15.17 5.83
C GLY A 364 15.24 -15.02 6.98
N GLY A 365 15.28 -13.86 7.61
CA GLY A 365 14.54 -13.56 8.84
C GLY A 365 15.22 -14.16 10.07
N SER A 366 14.44 -14.38 11.12
CA SER A 366 14.89 -14.95 12.40
C SER A 366 13.92 -16.04 12.86
N ASP A 367 14.44 -17.23 13.19
CA ASP A 367 13.67 -18.33 13.76
C ASP A 367 13.77 -18.42 15.29
N GLY A 368 14.42 -17.44 15.92
CA GLY A 368 14.60 -17.37 17.36
C GLY A 368 15.80 -18.15 17.90
N MET A 369 16.44 -18.99 17.09
CA MET A 369 17.76 -19.57 17.40
C MET A 369 18.88 -18.88 16.60
N GLY A 370 18.56 -18.31 15.43
CA GLY A 370 19.46 -17.40 14.72
C GLY A 370 18.75 -16.59 13.64
N ARG A 371 19.54 -16.03 12.72
CA ARG A 371 19.06 -15.58 11.40
C ARG A 371 19.40 -16.65 10.36
N PRO A 372 18.54 -17.67 10.16
CA PRO A 372 18.89 -18.81 9.33
C PRO A 372 19.06 -18.40 7.86
N VAL A 373 20.13 -18.88 7.22
CA VAL A 373 20.33 -18.76 5.75
C VAL A 373 19.40 -19.67 4.94
N THR A 374 18.62 -20.53 5.60
CA THR A 374 17.51 -21.26 4.97
C THR A 374 16.36 -20.32 4.64
N GLY A 375 15.53 -20.71 3.69
CA GLY A 375 14.25 -20.11 3.36
C GLY A 375 13.28 -21.19 2.92
N GLY A 376 12.15 -20.79 2.34
CA GLY A 376 11.22 -21.72 1.72
C GLY A 376 10.44 -21.11 0.58
N ARG A 377 9.79 -21.97 -0.20
CA ARG A 377 8.85 -21.61 -1.24
C ARG A 377 7.54 -22.30 -0.96
N TYR A 378 6.45 -21.55 -1.08
CA TYR A 378 5.10 -22.03 -0.88
C TYR A 378 4.30 -21.93 -2.18
N ASP A 379 3.74 -23.05 -2.64
CA ASP A 379 2.80 -23.10 -3.76
C ASP A 379 1.36 -23.12 -3.20
N PRO A 380 0.56 -22.06 -3.39
CA PRO A 380 -0.80 -21.95 -2.85
C PRO A 380 -1.83 -22.80 -3.60
N VAL A 381 -1.49 -23.40 -4.74
CA VAL A 381 -2.38 -24.24 -5.56
C VAL A 381 -2.30 -25.71 -5.13
N THR A 382 -1.24 -26.10 -4.43
CA THR A 382 -1.07 -27.44 -3.86
C THR A 382 -1.06 -27.45 -2.33
N ASP A 383 -1.09 -26.28 -1.70
CA ASP A 383 -0.83 -26.06 -0.27
C ASP A 383 0.42 -26.81 0.23
N THR A 384 1.57 -26.60 -0.44
CA THR A 384 2.83 -27.28 -0.08
C THR A 384 4.01 -26.34 0.06
N TRP A 385 4.95 -26.73 0.93
CA TRP A 385 6.25 -26.09 1.12
C TRP A 385 7.41 -26.90 0.55
N SER A 386 8.41 -26.16 0.08
CA SER A 386 9.75 -26.66 -0.23
C SER A 386 10.79 -25.76 0.44
N ALA A 387 11.90 -26.32 0.92
CA ALA A 387 13.01 -25.53 1.46
C ALA A 387 13.82 -24.88 0.33
N THR A 388 14.49 -23.76 0.62
CA THR A 388 15.47 -23.15 -0.30
C THR A 388 16.89 -23.58 0.06
N SER A 389 17.74 -23.80 -0.94
CA SER A 389 19.18 -24.02 -0.74
C SER A 389 19.85 -22.93 0.08
N VAL A 390 20.83 -23.36 0.87
CA VAL A 390 21.76 -22.50 1.65
C VAL A 390 23.12 -22.33 0.97
N VAL A 391 23.38 -23.06 -0.12
CA VAL A 391 24.69 -23.07 -0.78
C VAL A 391 24.87 -21.79 -1.58
N GLY A 392 25.93 -21.04 -1.27
CA GLY A 392 26.19 -19.73 -1.86
C GLY A 392 25.31 -18.60 -1.34
N ALA A 393 24.45 -18.86 -0.33
CA ALA A 393 23.52 -17.86 0.19
C ALA A 393 24.29 -16.62 0.71
N PRO A 394 23.87 -15.40 0.34
CA PRO A 394 24.41 -14.19 0.97
C PRO A 394 24.08 -14.23 2.46
N PRO A 395 24.84 -13.54 3.32
CA PRO A 395 24.46 -13.43 4.72
C PRO A 395 23.05 -12.83 4.85
N SER A 396 22.27 -13.24 5.86
CA SER A 396 20.99 -12.59 6.18
C SER A 396 21.25 -11.20 6.79
N LEU A 397 21.60 -10.25 5.93
CA LEU A 397 21.94 -8.87 6.28
C LEU A 397 20.71 -8.11 6.79
N TYR A 398 20.94 -7.04 7.55
CA TYR A 398 19.87 -6.20 8.08
C TYR A 398 19.31 -5.28 6.98
N TRP A 399 17.99 -5.21 6.78
CA TRP A 399 17.40 -4.32 5.77
C TRP A 399 17.95 -4.45 4.34
N PRO A 400 17.97 -5.65 3.76
CA PRO A 400 18.11 -5.74 2.33
C PRO A 400 16.85 -5.14 1.70
N THR A 401 17.00 -4.33 0.64
CA THR A 401 15.92 -4.31 -0.35
C THR A 401 15.96 -5.67 -1.04
N ALA A 402 14.95 -6.48 -0.76
CA ALA A 402 14.59 -7.59 -1.62
C ALA A 402 13.63 -7.09 -2.70
N MET A 403 13.90 -7.44 -3.95
CA MET A 403 13.04 -7.09 -5.09
C MET A 403 12.89 -8.28 -6.03
N TRP A 404 11.70 -8.47 -6.58
CA TRP A 404 11.43 -9.48 -7.60
C TRP A 404 11.69 -8.91 -8.99
N THR A 405 12.48 -9.62 -9.79
CA THR A 405 12.82 -9.24 -11.17
C THR A 405 11.91 -9.87 -12.23
N GLY A 406 10.88 -10.62 -11.82
CA GLY A 406 10.14 -11.52 -12.70
C GLY A 406 10.75 -12.94 -12.81
N LYS A 407 12.04 -13.12 -12.46
CA LYS A 407 12.72 -14.43 -12.57
C LYS A 407 13.56 -14.81 -11.36
N VAL A 408 14.23 -13.85 -10.74
CA VAL A 408 15.09 -14.04 -9.56
C VAL A 408 14.82 -12.99 -8.49
N MET A 409 15.08 -13.33 -7.23
CA MET A 409 15.03 -12.36 -6.14
C MET A 409 16.41 -11.72 -5.97
N LEU A 410 16.49 -10.40 -6.11
CA LEU A 410 17.71 -9.64 -5.81
C LEU A 410 17.63 -9.10 -4.40
N VAL A 411 18.73 -9.21 -3.66
CA VAL A 411 18.87 -8.83 -2.25
C VAL A 411 20.13 -7.96 -2.14
N TRP A 412 20.04 -6.63 -2.26
CA TRP A 412 21.22 -5.74 -2.21
C TRP A 412 21.32 -4.92 -0.92
N GLY A 413 22.56 -4.69 -0.48
CA GLY A 413 22.93 -3.97 0.73
C GLY A 413 24.37 -3.43 0.69
N TYR A 414 24.92 -3.07 1.85
CA TYR A 414 26.07 -2.16 1.95
C TYR A 414 27.40 -2.61 1.33
N ARG A 415 27.62 -3.92 1.27
CA ARG A 415 28.93 -4.52 0.97
C ARG A 415 28.77 -5.68 -0.01
N GLY A 416 27.85 -5.51 -0.97
CA GLY A 416 27.37 -6.58 -1.83
C GLY A 416 25.94 -7.02 -1.47
N GLY A 417 25.48 -8.00 -2.21
CA GLY A 417 24.17 -8.63 -2.07
C GLY A 417 24.17 -10.08 -2.55
N GLY A 418 22.99 -10.66 -2.73
CA GLY A 418 22.85 -11.93 -3.47
C GLY A 418 21.62 -11.99 -4.37
N ARG A 419 21.69 -12.85 -5.37
CA ARG A 419 20.65 -13.27 -6.30
C ARG A 419 20.22 -14.69 -5.91
N TYR A 420 18.91 -14.91 -5.77
CA TYR A 420 18.34 -16.25 -5.62
C TYR A 420 17.62 -16.68 -6.88
N ASP A 421 18.02 -17.82 -7.42
CA ASP A 421 17.39 -18.45 -8.58
C ASP A 421 16.51 -19.63 -8.16
N PRO A 422 15.17 -19.51 -8.18
CA PRO A 422 14.27 -20.58 -7.77
C PRO A 422 14.16 -21.70 -8.81
N ALA A 423 14.58 -21.50 -10.07
CA ALA A 423 14.61 -22.61 -11.04
C ALA A 423 15.78 -23.56 -10.77
N ALA A 424 16.93 -23.02 -10.34
CA ALA A 424 18.14 -23.79 -10.01
C ALA A 424 18.27 -24.19 -8.53
N ASP A 425 17.45 -23.60 -7.64
CA ASP A 425 17.64 -23.60 -6.18
C ASP A 425 19.07 -23.23 -5.74
N SER A 426 19.54 -22.07 -6.21
CA SER A 426 20.90 -21.64 -5.97
C SER A 426 21.01 -20.16 -5.69
N TRP A 427 22.05 -19.79 -4.95
CA TRP A 427 22.41 -18.41 -4.67
C TRP A 427 23.73 -18.03 -5.33
N THR A 428 23.81 -16.79 -5.79
CA THR A 428 25.03 -16.14 -6.26
C THR A 428 25.17 -14.76 -5.62
N SER A 429 26.39 -14.40 -5.21
CA SER A 429 26.68 -13.03 -4.77
C SER A 429 26.48 -12.02 -5.90
N LEU A 430 26.03 -10.80 -5.58
CA LEU A 430 26.01 -9.69 -6.54
C LEU A 430 27.36 -8.98 -6.54
N SER A 431 27.82 -8.59 -7.73
CA SER A 431 29.12 -7.99 -8.01
C SER A 431 29.37 -6.65 -7.33
N THR A 432 30.66 -6.39 -7.07
CA THR A 432 31.21 -5.12 -6.59
C THR A 432 31.96 -4.34 -7.68
N ILE A 433 32.01 -4.86 -8.92
CA ILE A 433 32.69 -4.20 -10.04
C ILE A 433 31.90 -2.94 -10.45
N GLY A 434 32.56 -1.78 -10.36
CA GLY A 434 31.95 -0.47 -10.64
C GLY A 434 30.97 0.02 -9.57
N SER A 435 30.83 -0.69 -8.45
CA SER A 435 29.79 -0.40 -7.45
C SER A 435 29.92 1.01 -6.88
N PRO A 436 28.82 1.62 -6.42
CA PRO A 436 28.89 2.85 -5.65
C PRO A 436 30.00 2.77 -4.59
N PRO A 437 30.78 3.84 -4.36
CA PRO A 437 31.55 3.95 -3.13
C PRO A 437 30.57 3.96 -1.93
N PRO A 438 31.01 4.05 -0.65
CA PRO A 438 30.15 4.01 0.54
C PRO A 438 29.21 5.22 0.71
N ILE A 439 28.38 5.41 -0.31
CA ILE A 439 27.24 6.26 -0.47
C ILE A 439 26.09 5.34 -0.09
N ARG A 440 25.45 5.76 0.98
CA ARG A 440 24.39 5.05 1.69
C ARG A 440 23.13 5.80 1.25
N ALA A 441 22.28 6.30 2.13
CA ALA A 441 21.18 7.27 1.94
C ALA A 441 20.90 7.84 0.52
N GLN A 442 20.56 6.95 -0.40
CA GLN A 442 20.33 7.25 -1.81
C GLN A 442 18.99 6.66 -2.12
N LYS A 443 17.96 7.50 -2.27
CA LYS A 443 16.61 7.05 -2.64
C LYS A 443 16.76 6.08 -3.82
N ALA A 444 16.27 4.85 -3.65
CA ALA A 444 16.40 3.79 -4.63
C ALA A 444 15.06 3.61 -5.36
N VAL A 445 15.12 3.34 -6.66
CA VAL A 445 13.95 3.05 -7.49
C VAL A 445 14.25 1.88 -8.42
N TRP A 446 13.26 1.00 -8.61
CA TRP A 446 13.34 -0.13 -9.53
C TRP A 446 12.72 0.25 -10.87
N THR A 447 13.46 0.09 -11.96
CA THR A 447 12.99 0.49 -13.31
C THR A 447 12.17 -0.58 -14.02
N GLY A 448 12.10 -1.80 -13.46
CA GLY A 448 11.65 -3.00 -14.16
C GLY A 448 12.80 -3.87 -14.66
N SER A 449 13.98 -3.30 -14.91
CA SER A 449 15.17 -4.04 -15.39
C SER A 449 16.46 -3.77 -14.62
N ALA A 450 16.57 -2.60 -13.99
CA ALA A 450 17.75 -2.15 -13.26
C ALA A 450 17.34 -1.40 -11.98
N MET A 451 18.26 -1.32 -11.03
CA MET A 451 18.05 -0.55 -9.80
C MET A 451 18.83 0.75 -9.87
N LEU A 452 18.14 1.89 -9.80
CA LEU A 452 18.75 3.22 -9.76
C LEU A 452 18.83 3.74 -8.34
N ILE A 453 19.92 4.42 -8.02
CA ILE A 453 20.13 5.14 -6.78
C ILE A 453 20.80 6.50 -7.07
N TRP A 454 20.31 7.58 -6.47
CA TRP A 454 20.89 8.91 -6.70
C TRP A 454 20.97 9.80 -5.46
N GLY A 455 21.96 10.69 -5.55
CA GLY A 455 22.09 11.88 -4.76
C GLY A 455 22.43 11.59 -3.32
N GLY A 456 21.85 12.40 -2.46
CA GLY A 456 22.28 12.45 -1.09
C GLY A 456 23.70 13.04 -1.01
N LEU A 457 24.65 12.18 -0.68
CA LEU A 457 25.67 12.51 0.31
C LEU A 457 26.95 11.62 0.14
N ASP A 458 27.82 11.84 -0.86
CA ASP A 458 28.95 10.94 -1.24
C ASP A 458 30.13 10.94 -0.27
N CYS A 459 30.13 10.07 0.75
CA CYS A 459 30.89 10.38 1.96
C CYS A 459 32.41 10.01 2.03
N THR A 460 33.23 10.51 1.10
CA THR A 460 34.69 10.24 1.06
C THR A 460 35.66 11.18 1.83
N SER A 461 35.54 12.52 1.90
CA SER A 461 36.19 13.37 2.94
C SER A 461 35.48 14.60 3.63
N ILE A 462 34.59 15.45 3.04
CA ILE A 462 33.97 16.66 3.72
C ILE A 462 32.48 16.88 3.38
N CYS A 463 31.55 16.84 4.33
CA CYS A 463 30.08 16.65 4.18
C CYS A 463 29.19 17.56 3.26
N ALA A 464 29.57 17.90 2.02
CA ALA A 464 28.72 18.53 1.00
C ALA A 464 27.79 17.57 0.21
N PRO A 465 26.76 18.05 -0.51
CA PRO A 465 25.80 17.15 -1.14
C PRO A 465 26.42 16.58 -2.43
N VAL A 466 25.81 15.56 -3.03
CA VAL A 466 26.17 15.15 -4.39
C VAL A 466 25.01 15.08 -5.36
N ASN A 467 25.39 15.27 -6.60
CA ASN A 467 24.60 15.09 -7.82
C ASN A 467 24.90 13.77 -8.54
N ARG A 468 25.51 12.80 -7.83
CA ARG A 468 25.97 11.51 -8.37
C ARG A 468 24.96 10.40 -8.08
N GLY A 469 24.90 9.40 -8.96
CA GLY A 469 24.10 8.20 -8.76
C GLY A 469 24.72 6.97 -9.43
N TRP A 470 24.11 5.80 -9.23
CA TRP A 470 24.52 4.54 -9.85
C TRP A 470 23.32 3.71 -10.33
N ALA A 471 23.57 2.85 -11.33
CA ALA A 471 22.67 1.80 -11.77
C ALA A 471 23.30 0.43 -11.55
N TYR A 472 22.50 -0.53 -11.06
CA TYR A 472 22.86 -1.95 -11.03
C TYR A 472 22.11 -2.72 -12.13
N ASP A 473 22.88 -3.45 -12.94
CA ASP A 473 22.38 -4.37 -13.97
C ASP A 473 22.50 -5.83 -13.46
N PRO A 474 21.37 -6.54 -13.22
CA PRO A 474 21.37 -7.93 -12.75
C PRO A 474 21.58 -8.98 -13.85
N VAL A 475 21.68 -8.57 -15.11
CA VAL A 475 22.05 -9.42 -16.25
C VAL A 475 23.56 -9.40 -16.47
N ALA A 476 24.17 -8.22 -16.43
CA ALA A 476 25.63 -8.06 -16.48
C ALA A 476 26.32 -8.42 -15.16
N ASP A 477 25.57 -8.44 -14.05
CA ASP A 477 26.08 -8.41 -12.67
C ASP A 477 27.18 -7.37 -12.51
N ALA A 478 26.81 -6.12 -12.79
CA ALA A 478 27.73 -4.99 -12.85
C ALA A 478 27.05 -3.69 -12.46
N TRP A 479 27.86 -2.73 -12.05
CA TRP A 479 27.43 -1.39 -11.72
C TRP A 479 28.00 -0.36 -12.69
N SER A 480 27.19 0.65 -12.96
CA SER A 480 27.61 1.86 -13.68
C SER A 480 27.33 3.09 -12.83
N THR A 481 28.22 4.08 -12.88
CA THR A 481 27.92 5.45 -12.47
C THR A 481 26.89 6.04 -13.41
N LEU A 482 25.86 6.71 -12.89
CA LEU A 482 25.05 7.61 -13.70
C LEU A 482 25.88 8.86 -14.02
N SER A 483 25.70 9.41 -15.21
CA SER A 483 26.26 10.67 -15.64
C SER A 483 26.01 11.80 -14.64
N THR A 484 27.00 12.68 -14.48
CA THR A 484 26.90 13.94 -13.73
C THR A 484 26.70 15.15 -14.64
N LEU A 485 26.78 14.97 -15.96
CA LEU A 485 26.60 16.04 -16.93
C LEU A 485 25.14 16.51 -16.90
N PHE A 486 24.94 17.80 -16.61
CA PHE A 486 23.64 18.42 -16.34
C PHE A 486 22.87 17.87 -15.12
N ALA A 487 23.52 17.09 -14.25
CA ALA A 487 22.90 16.61 -13.03
C ALA A 487 22.56 17.78 -12.09
N PRO A 488 21.40 17.76 -11.41
CA PRO A 488 20.95 18.85 -10.54
C PRO A 488 22.01 19.21 -9.52
N GLU A 489 22.15 20.50 -9.21
CA GLU A 489 23.05 20.93 -8.15
C GLU A 489 22.85 20.10 -6.88
N ALA A 490 23.96 19.83 -6.20
CA ALA A 490 24.01 19.12 -4.96
C ALA A 490 22.99 19.69 -3.95
N ARG A 491 22.02 18.88 -3.48
CA ARG A 491 20.80 19.34 -2.78
C ARG A 491 20.22 18.32 -1.81
N LEU A 492 19.45 18.76 -0.81
CA LEU A 492 18.72 17.91 0.14
C LEU A 492 17.33 18.40 0.50
N GLU A 493 16.57 17.55 1.19
CA GLU A 493 15.12 17.73 1.37
C GLU A 493 14.44 17.92 0.01
N HIS A 494 15.07 17.29 -0.98
CA HIS A 494 14.63 17.18 -2.34
C HIS A 494 13.61 16.05 -2.43
N SER A 495 12.59 16.29 -3.24
CA SER A 495 11.64 15.26 -3.60
C SER A 495 12.27 14.38 -4.68
N MET A 496 12.05 13.07 -4.62
CA MET A 496 12.52 12.13 -5.63
C MET A 496 11.45 11.09 -5.93
N VAL A 497 11.22 10.83 -7.21
CA VAL A 497 10.11 10.03 -7.74
C VAL A 497 10.57 9.22 -8.95
N TRP A 498 10.03 8.01 -9.13
CA TRP A 498 10.14 7.24 -10.37
C TRP A 498 8.86 7.35 -11.18
N THR A 499 8.98 7.69 -12.45
CA THR A 499 7.84 7.92 -13.37
C THR A 499 7.40 6.65 -14.13
N GLY A 500 8.22 5.59 -14.10
CA GLY A 500 8.13 4.46 -15.04
C GLY A 500 9.17 4.52 -16.18
N GLN A 501 9.75 5.69 -16.47
CA GLN A 501 10.82 5.86 -17.47
C GLN A 501 12.01 6.68 -16.95
N GLU A 502 11.73 7.78 -16.27
CA GLU A 502 12.71 8.70 -15.68
C GLU A 502 12.62 8.75 -14.15
N MET A 503 13.73 9.12 -13.51
CA MET A 503 13.80 9.49 -12.10
C MET A 503 13.83 11.02 -11.97
N ILE A 504 12.82 11.61 -11.33
CA ILE A 504 12.73 13.06 -11.08
C ILE A 504 13.37 13.40 -9.73
N VAL A 505 14.10 14.51 -9.67
CA VAL A 505 14.66 15.13 -8.45
C VAL A 505 14.33 16.62 -8.44
N TRP A 506 13.75 17.16 -7.37
CA TRP A 506 13.50 18.61 -7.29
C TRP A 506 13.63 19.27 -5.92
N GLY A 507 13.98 20.56 -5.97
CA GLY A 507 13.90 21.49 -4.85
C GLY A 507 14.95 21.19 -3.78
N GLY A 508 14.62 21.52 -2.53
CA GLY A 508 15.48 21.30 -1.40
C GLY A 508 16.33 22.51 -1.05
N HIS A 509 17.48 22.31 -0.40
CA HIS A 509 18.51 23.34 -0.19
C HIS A 509 19.90 22.83 -0.62
N PRO A 510 20.72 23.67 -1.28
CA PRO A 510 22.09 23.34 -1.64
C PRO A 510 22.95 23.71 -0.45
N ASN A 511 22.98 22.87 0.58
CA ASN A 511 23.64 23.19 1.85
C ASN A 511 22.87 24.29 2.64
N THR A 512 22.65 25.49 2.11
CA THR A 512 22.52 26.77 2.86
C THR A 512 21.31 27.05 3.78
N TYR A 513 20.23 26.25 3.81
CA TYR A 513 18.90 26.64 4.36
C TYR A 513 18.23 27.81 3.62
N VAL A 514 18.82 28.27 2.52
CA VAL A 514 18.06 28.91 1.46
C VAL A 514 17.60 27.79 0.55
N GLY A 515 16.30 27.76 0.23
CA GLY A 515 15.79 26.76 -0.69
C GLY A 515 16.34 26.96 -2.10
N VAL A 516 16.17 25.95 -2.96
CA VAL A 516 16.29 26.03 -4.42
C VAL A 516 14.99 25.63 -5.08
N ASP A 517 14.77 26.16 -6.27
CA ASP A 517 13.67 25.89 -7.22
C ASP A 517 14.13 25.09 -8.45
N THR A 518 15.41 24.72 -8.48
CA THR A 518 16.03 23.89 -9.53
C THR A 518 15.79 22.39 -9.31
N GLY A 519 16.05 21.58 -10.32
CA GLY A 519 15.97 20.11 -10.26
C GLY A 519 16.42 19.46 -11.57
N GLY A 520 16.13 18.18 -11.75
CA GLY A 520 16.44 17.44 -12.97
C GLY A 520 15.70 16.12 -13.07
N ARG A 521 15.58 15.63 -14.30
CA ARG A 521 15.12 14.28 -14.62
C ARG A 521 16.28 13.46 -15.12
N TYR A 522 16.34 12.19 -14.73
CA TYR A 522 17.35 11.25 -15.21
C TYR A 522 16.72 10.15 -16.05
N ASP A 523 17.23 10.00 -17.27
CA ASP A 523 16.88 8.93 -18.19
C ASP A 523 17.98 7.83 -18.18
N PRO A 524 17.69 6.63 -17.61
CA PRO A 524 18.62 5.51 -17.60
C PRO A 524 18.86 4.89 -18.98
N SER A 525 17.99 5.14 -19.97
CA SER A 525 18.12 4.58 -21.31
C SER A 525 19.15 5.33 -22.18
N THR A 526 19.53 6.54 -21.80
CA THR A 526 20.56 7.33 -22.48
C THR A 526 21.70 7.83 -21.58
N ASP A 527 21.65 7.50 -20.29
CA ASP A 527 22.53 8.00 -19.21
C ASP A 527 22.67 9.52 -19.19
N ARG A 528 21.53 10.21 -19.07
CA ARG A 528 21.48 11.67 -19.17
C ARG A 528 20.59 12.28 -18.11
N TRP A 529 21.06 13.41 -17.59
CA TRP A 529 20.21 14.37 -16.92
C TRP A 529 19.69 15.38 -17.91
N THR A 530 18.40 15.65 -17.81
CA THR A 530 17.76 16.85 -18.33
C THR A 530 17.54 17.78 -17.13
N PRO A 531 18.11 18.99 -17.08
CA PRO A 531 17.74 19.98 -16.07
C PRO A 531 16.24 20.23 -16.14
N MET A 532 15.58 20.33 -15.00
CA MET A 532 14.19 20.77 -14.99
C MET A 532 14.14 22.25 -15.32
N SER A 533 13.21 22.65 -16.19
CA SER A 533 12.84 24.04 -16.38
C SER A 533 12.57 24.72 -15.02
N THR A 534 13.08 25.94 -14.86
CA THR A 534 12.72 26.84 -13.74
C THR A 534 11.59 27.81 -14.12
N ALA A 535 11.14 27.82 -15.38
CA ALA A 535 10.06 28.70 -15.83
C ALA A 535 8.75 28.29 -15.14
N ASN A 536 8.17 29.24 -14.39
CA ASN A 536 7.02 29.02 -13.50
C ASN A 536 7.24 28.00 -12.37
N ALA A 537 8.49 27.68 -12.02
CA ALA A 537 8.78 26.84 -10.86
C ALA A 537 8.30 27.51 -9.56
N PRO A 538 7.83 26.73 -8.56
CA PRO A 538 7.48 27.26 -7.25
C PRO A 538 8.70 27.88 -6.57
N SER A 539 8.50 28.99 -5.86
CA SER A 539 9.59 29.74 -5.21
C SER A 539 10.54 28.84 -4.39
N PRO A 540 11.85 29.13 -4.37
CA PRO A 540 12.88 28.25 -3.82
C PRO A 540 12.57 27.69 -2.43
N ARG A 541 12.61 26.36 -2.24
CA ARG A 541 12.08 25.71 -1.03
C ARG A 541 12.71 24.39 -0.59
N TYR A 542 12.93 24.29 0.71
CA TYR A 542 13.18 23.07 1.48
C TYR A 542 12.02 22.85 2.49
N GLY A 543 11.99 21.71 3.19
CA GLY A 543 10.86 21.34 4.06
C GLY A 543 9.49 21.34 3.36
N HIS A 544 9.46 21.10 2.03
CA HIS A 544 8.25 21.05 1.24
C HIS A 544 7.68 19.62 1.21
N THR A 545 6.37 19.48 1.04
CA THR A 545 5.74 18.17 0.83
C THR A 545 5.57 17.92 -0.67
N ALA A 546 5.67 16.65 -1.09
CA ALA A 546 5.51 16.27 -2.49
C ALA A 546 4.88 14.90 -2.66
N VAL A 547 4.18 14.72 -3.79
CA VAL A 547 3.46 13.50 -4.15
C VAL A 547 3.58 13.22 -5.65
N TRP A 548 3.55 11.94 -6.03
CA TRP A 548 3.46 11.50 -7.42
C TRP A 548 2.01 11.13 -7.75
N THR A 549 1.50 11.67 -8.85
CA THR A 549 0.11 11.44 -9.29
C THR A 549 -0.06 10.24 -10.22
N GLY A 550 1.04 9.81 -10.86
CA GLY A 550 1.05 8.89 -12.01
C GLY A 550 1.54 9.56 -13.29
N SER A 551 1.40 10.88 -13.42
CA SER A 551 1.86 11.68 -14.57
C SER A 551 2.68 12.91 -14.16
N ASP A 552 2.23 13.62 -13.14
CA ASP A 552 2.85 14.83 -12.59
C ASP A 552 3.37 14.61 -11.16
N MET A 553 4.44 15.33 -10.79
CA MET A 553 4.87 15.50 -9.41
C MET A 553 4.28 16.81 -8.87
N VAL A 554 3.50 16.74 -7.77
CA VAL A 554 2.98 17.93 -7.07
C VAL A 554 3.88 18.25 -5.89
N VAL A 555 4.21 19.53 -5.69
CA VAL A 555 4.98 20.04 -4.53
C VAL A 555 4.27 21.21 -3.87
N TRP A 556 4.25 21.28 -2.54
CA TRP A 556 3.56 22.35 -1.82
C TRP A 556 4.19 22.73 -0.47
N GLY A 557 3.97 23.99 -0.04
CA GLY A 557 4.43 24.53 1.23
C GLY A 557 5.95 24.64 1.35
N SER A 558 6.43 25.04 2.54
CA SER A 558 7.86 25.08 2.92
C SER A 558 7.98 25.47 4.40
N GLU A 559 9.18 25.31 5.01
CA GLU A 559 9.56 25.98 6.25
C GLU A 559 9.43 27.52 6.20
N GLY A 560 9.46 28.12 5.00
CA GLY A 560 9.10 29.53 4.77
C GLY A 560 7.61 29.88 4.96
N ALA A 561 6.79 28.91 5.39
CA ALA A 561 5.33 29.04 5.57
C ALA A 561 4.58 29.53 4.31
N PHE A 562 4.96 29.02 3.14
CA PHE A 562 4.33 29.37 1.86
C PHE A 562 2.94 28.71 1.69
N ASN A 563 2.03 29.36 0.95
CA ASN A 563 0.80 28.77 0.40
C ASN A 563 0.94 28.36 -1.08
N THR A 564 2.10 28.63 -1.68
CA THR A 564 2.39 28.36 -3.08
C THR A 564 2.88 26.92 -3.27
N GLY A 565 2.70 26.39 -4.48
CA GLY A 565 3.20 25.08 -4.90
C GLY A 565 3.22 24.99 -6.43
N GLY A 566 3.48 23.79 -6.96
CA GLY A 566 3.45 23.53 -8.39
C GLY A 566 3.21 22.07 -8.73
N ARG A 567 2.64 21.82 -9.91
CA ARG A 567 2.72 20.56 -10.64
C ARG A 567 3.90 20.63 -11.60
N TYR A 568 4.73 19.61 -11.62
CA TYR A 568 5.74 19.40 -12.65
C TYR A 568 5.35 18.23 -13.53
N ASN A 569 5.18 18.51 -14.82
CA ASN A 569 5.00 17.50 -15.84
C ASN A 569 6.35 17.16 -16.50
N PRO A 570 6.83 15.91 -16.43
CA PRO A 570 8.13 15.52 -16.97
C PRO A 570 8.15 15.43 -18.50
N VAL A 571 7.03 15.08 -19.15
CA VAL A 571 6.95 14.95 -20.62
C VAL A 571 7.15 16.30 -21.31
N LEU A 572 6.57 17.36 -20.73
CA LEU A 572 6.60 18.73 -21.25
C LEU A 572 7.72 19.61 -20.68
N ASP A 573 8.52 19.09 -19.74
CA ASP A 573 9.43 19.86 -18.87
C ASP A 573 8.80 21.15 -18.32
N ARG A 574 7.56 21.05 -17.83
CA ARG A 574 6.75 22.24 -17.51
C ARG A 574 6.29 22.24 -16.06
N TRP A 575 6.68 23.29 -15.35
CA TRP A 575 5.96 23.69 -14.15
C TRP A 575 4.67 24.42 -14.50
N THR A 576 3.61 23.98 -13.85
CA THR A 576 2.35 24.73 -13.74
C THR A 576 2.19 25.09 -12.26
N PRO A 577 2.25 26.37 -11.86
CA PRO A 577 2.00 26.77 -10.48
C PRO A 577 0.64 26.22 -10.02
N THR A 578 0.54 25.75 -8.78
CA THR A 578 -0.78 25.42 -8.22
C THR A 578 -1.58 26.71 -8.10
N SER A 579 -2.85 26.71 -8.52
CA SER A 579 -3.75 27.85 -8.30
C SER A 579 -3.73 28.35 -6.85
N LEU A 580 -3.90 29.66 -6.66
CA LEU A 580 -4.09 30.26 -5.34
C LEU A 580 -5.58 30.41 -4.97
N SER A 581 -6.49 30.15 -5.92
CA SER A 581 -7.94 30.17 -5.66
C SER A 581 -8.33 28.97 -4.81
N GLY A 582 -8.92 29.24 -3.64
CA GLY A 582 -9.27 28.23 -2.63
C GLY A 582 -8.07 27.62 -1.89
N ALA A 583 -6.83 28.07 -2.16
CA ALA A 583 -5.63 27.50 -1.56
C ALA A 583 -5.55 27.79 -0.04
N PRO A 584 -5.16 26.81 0.79
CA PRO A 584 -5.06 27.01 2.23
C PRO A 584 -3.94 28.00 2.59
N SER A 585 -4.16 28.78 3.65
CA SER A 585 -3.21 29.80 4.15
C SER A 585 -1.80 29.26 4.33
N GLY A 586 -0.79 30.09 4.08
CA GLY A 586 0.61 29.65 4.00
C GLY A 586 1.12 29.09 5.31
N ARG A 587 1.79 27.93 5.27
CA ARG A 587 2.05 27.13 6.47
C ARG A 587 3.28 26.24 6.41
N LYS A 588 3.89 26.07 7.57
CA LYS A 588 4.94 25.07 7.84
C LYS A 588 4.47 24.05 8.88
N HIS A 589 5.22 22.96 9.01
CA HIS A 589 4.90 21.84 9.89
C HIS A 589 3.46 21.29 9.69
N HIS A 590 3.01 21.26 8.43
CA HIS A 590 1.69 20.76 8.02
C HIS A 590 1.76 19.27 7.67
N SER A 591 0.63 18.57 7.78
CA SER A 591 0.50 17.19 7.25
C SER A 591 0.07 17.23 5.79
N ALA A 592 0.65 16.36 4.95
CA ALA A 592 0.25 16.18 3.55
C ALA A 592 0.14 14.70 3.17
N THR A 593 -0.74 14.37 2.23
CA THR A 593 -1.05 12.99 1.83
C THR A 593 -1.55 12.93 0.38
N TRP A 594 -1.22 11.87 -0.35
CA TRP A 594 -1.83 11.55 -1.65
C TRP A 594 -2.99 10.56 -1.45
N SER A 595 -4.19 10.90 -1.89
CA SER A 595 -5.37 10.03 -1.78
C SER A 595 -5.54 9.04 -2.93
N GLY A 596 -4.59 8.97 -3.86
CA GLY A 596 -4.76 8.32 -5.17
C GLY A 596 -5.37 9.23 -6.25
N GLN A 597 -5.99 10.35 -5.87
CA GLN A 597 -6.60 11.32 -6.80
C GLN A 597 -6.29 12.78 -6.45
N ARG A 598 -6.11 13.12 -5.17
CA ARG A 598 -5.92 14.49 -4.69
C ARG A 598 -4.82 14.56 -3.64
N MET A 599 -4.12 15.68 -3.59
CA MET A 599 -3.19 15.99 -2.50
C MET A 599 -3.97 16.66 -1.37
N ILE A 600 -4.02 16.05 -0.19
CA ILE A 600 -4.70 16.60 1.00
C ILE A 600 -3.65 17.24 1.89
N VAL A 601 -3.85 18.51 2.26
CA VAL A 601 -2.98 19.30 3.15
C VAL A 601 -3.80 19.78 4.35
N TRP A 602 -3.29 19.64 5.57
CA TRP A 602 -3.98 20.12 6.77
C TRP A 602 -3.04 20.54 7.92
N GLY A 603 -3.54 21.40 8.83
CA GLY A 603 -2.87 21.78 10.08
C GLY A 603 -1.65 22.67 9.90
N GLY A 604 -0.82 22.78 10.94
CA GLY A 604 0.45 23.52 10.91
C GLY A 604 0.31 25.02 11.23
N THR A 605 1.43 25.74 11.18
CA THR A 605 1.55 27.16 11.56
C THR A 605 1.82 28.09 10.40
N GLY A 606 1.17 29.25 10.41
CA GLY A 606 1.52 30.39 9.57
C GLY A 606 2.76 31.14 10.06
N PRO A 607 3.23 32.17 9.31
CA PRO A 607 4.48 32.87 9.59
C PRO A 607 4.51 33.54 10.98
N ASN A 608 3.36 33.98 11.49
CA ASN A 608 3.23 34.61 12.82
C ASN A 608 3.04 33.60 13.96
N GLY A 609 3.29 32.30 13.74
CA GLY A 609 3.11 31.24 14.74
C GLY A 609 1.66 30.82 15.01
N GLY A 610 0.67 31.57 14.52
CA GLY A 610 -0.75 31.18 14.56
C GLY A 610 -1.02 29.87 13.82
N GLN A 611 -1.83 29.00 14.43
CA GLN A 611 -2.07 27.63 13.97
C GLN A 611 -3.41 27.50 13.24
N TYR A 612 -3.50 26.57 12.28
CA TYR A 612 -4.68 26.44 11.42
C TYR A 612 -5.50 25.18 11.71
N ALA A 613 -6.82 25.36 11.82
CA ALA A 613 -7.83 24.28 11.75
C ALA A 613 -8.26 23.97 10.30
N SER A 614 -7.85 24.81 9.36
CA SER A 614 -8.16 24.69 7.94
C SER A 614 -7.12 23.85 7.21
N GLY A 615 -7.54 23.21 6.13
CA GLY A 615 -6.68 22.59 5.13
C GLY A 615 -7.22 22.82 3.72
N GLY A 616 -6.68 22.08 2.75
CA GLY A 616 -7.20 22.04 1.39
C GLY A 616 -6.93 20.70 0.72
N ARG A 617 -7.84 20.30 -0.18
CA ARG A 617 -7.61 19.26 -1.19
C ARG A 617 -7.20 19.95 -2.48
N TYR A 618 -6.08 19.56 -3.04
CA TYR A 618 -5.68 19.96 -4.38
C TYR A 618 -6.06 18.89 -5.40
N ASP A 619 -6.82 19.30 -6.41
CA ASP A 619 -7.16 18.49 -7.57
C ASP A 619 -6.19 18.82 -8.73
N PRO A 620 -5.28 17.89 -9.09
CA PRO A 620 -4.29 18.15 -10.13
C PRO A 620 -4.86 18.08 -11.55
N VAL A 621 -6.11 17.65 -11.75
CA VAL A 621 -6.79 17.71 -13.05
C VAL A 621 -7.41 19.09 -13.25
N GLY A 622 -8.15 19.58 -12.26
CA GLY A 622 -8.81 20.90 -12.32
C GLY A 622 -7.91 22.11 -12.04
N ASP A 623 -6.73 21.92 -11.46
CA ASP A 623 -5.93 22.97 -10.80
C ASP A 623 -6.72 23.75 -9.73
N THR A 624 -7.63 23.05 -9.05
CA THR A 624 -8.48 23.65 -8.02
C THR A 624 -8.05 23.19 -6.65
N TRP A 625 -7.78 24.15 -5.76
CA TRP A 625 -7.88 23.87 -4.34
C TRP A 625 -9.33 24.00 -3.90
N THR A 626 -9.87 22.93 -3.34
CA THR A 626 -11.08 23.00 -2.53
C THR A 626 -10.64 23.04 -1.08
N PRO A 627 -10.99 24.08 -0.28
CA PRO A 627 -10.81 24.04 1.16
C PRO A 627 -11.37 22.74 1.75
N THR A 628 -10.78 22.27 2.84
CA THR A 628 -11.48 21.27 3.69
C THR A 628 -12.57 22.00 4.46
N SER A 629 -13.73 21.36 4.65
CA SER A 629 -14.78 21.87 5.54
C SER A 629 -14.23 22.22 6.93
N LEU A 630 -14.83 23.22 7.56
CA LEU A 630 -14.61 23.55 8.97
C LEU A 630 -15.67 22.93 9.89
N GLY A 631 -16.76 22.39 9.32
CA GLY A 631 -17.80 21.71 10.09
C GLY A 631 -17.28 20.38 10.62
N GLY A 632 -17.25 20.23 11.95
CA GLY A 632 -16.68 19.05 12.63
C GLY A 632 -15.14 18.99 12.65
N ALA A 633 -14.45 19.98 12.08
CA ALA A 633 -12.99 19.99 11.99
C ALA A 633 -12.33 20.15 13.38
N PRO A 634 -11.25 19.41 13.69
CA PRO A 634 -10.54 19.55 14.95
C PRO A 634 -9.86 20.93 15.06
N ALA A 635 -9.78 21.45 16.28
CA ALA A 635 -9.21 22.78 16.56
C ALA A 635 -7.79 22.95 15.99
N GLY A 636 -7.41 24.18 15.66
CA GLY A 636 -6.15 24.50 14.98
C GLY A 636 -4.93 24.10 15.80
N ARG A 637 -3.93 23.50 15.13
CA ARG A 637 -2.82 22.81 15.80
C ARG A 637 -1.55 22.70 14.98
N MET A 638 -0.45 22.44 15.67
CA MET A 638 0.82 21.97 15.09
C MET A 638 1.39 20.80 15.91
N ARG A 639 2.42 20.13 15.38
CA ARG A 639 3.04 18.93 16.00
C ARG A 639 2.03 17.80 16.29
N HIS A 640 0.94 17.78 15.53
CA HIS A 640 -0.02 16.67 15.48
C HIS A 640 0.57 15.51 14.68
N SER A 641 0.03 14.31 14.88
CA SER A 641 0.27 13.20 13.95
C SER A 641 -0.87 13.09 12.93
N SER A 642 -0.55 12.57 11.75
CA SER A 642 -1.52 12.32 10.68
C SER A 642 -1.26 11.00 9.99
N VAL A 643 -2.31 10.25 9.67
CA VAL A 643 -2.21 8.98 8.94
C VAL A 643 -3.25 8.88 7.83
N TRP A 644 -2.88 8.24 6.72
CA TRP A 644 -3.78 7.90 5.62
C TRP A 644 -4.23 6.45 5.76
N THR A 645 -5.54 6.21 5.81
CA THR A 645 -6.09 4.85 5.98
C THR A 645 -6.19 4.06 4.68
N GLY A 646 -6.08 4.74 3.53
CA GLY A 646 -6.51 4.26 2.22
C GLY A 646 -7.75 5.00 1.70
N ASN A 647 -8.59 5.52 2.59
CA ASN A 647 -9.81 6.27 2.26
C ASN A 647 -10.01 7.56 3.09
N LEU A 648 -9.50 7.63 4.32
CA LEU A 648 -9.63 8.74 5.27
C LEU A 648 -8.25 9.28 5.66
N LEU A 649 -8.19 10.59 5.95
CA LEU A 649 -7.07 11.21 6.65
C LEU A 649 -7.44 11.37 8.13
N ILE A 650 -6.75 10.65 9.03
CA ILE A 650 -6.90 10.84 10.47
C ILE A 650 -5.87 11.86 10.94
N VAL A 651 -6.30 12.84 11.75
CA VAL A 651 -5.41 13.79 12.43
C VAL A 651 -5.77 13.87 13.90
N TRP A 652 -4.78 13.74 14.79
CA TRP A 652 -5.01 13.77 16.23
C TRP A 652 -3.80 14.29 17.03
N GLY A 653 -4.07 14.79 18.25
CA GLY A 653 -3.08 15.35 19.17
C GLY A 653 -2.44 16.64 18.64
N GLY A 654 -1.26 17.01 19.15
CA GLY A 654 -0.57 18.27 18.83
C GLY A 654 -0.70 19.31 19.94
N SER A 655 -0.19 20.52 19.71
CA SER A 655 -0.40 21.69 20.57
C SER A 655 -1.35 22.70 19.93
N SER A 656 -2.01 23.47 20.79
CA SER A 656 -2.91 24.60 20.50
C SER A 656 -2.17 25.94 20.41
N PRO A 657 -2.82 27.05 20.00
CA PRO A 657 -2.18 28.37 19.87
C PRO A 657 -1.50 28.87 21.16
N ASP A 658 -2.10 28.58 22.32
CA ASP A 658 -1.58 28.93 23.65
C ASP A 658 -0.52 27.92 24.15
N ALA A 659 0.07 27.14 23.24
CA ALA A 659 1.01 26.04 23.45
C ALA A 659 0.52 24.85 24.28
N ALA A 660 -0.67 24.90 24.89
CA ALA A 660 -1.27 23.76 25.60
C ALA A 660 -1.49 22.55 24.67
N ALA A 661 -1.20 21.35 25.15
CA ALA A 661 -1.37 20.11 24.39
C ALA A 661 -2.85 19.75 24.16
N LEU A 662 -3.11 18.90 23.16
CA LEU A 662 -4.46 18.52 22.73
C LEU A 662 -4.68 17.00 22.80
N ASP A 663 -5.88 16.61 23.24
CA ASP A 663 -6.45 15.25 23.27
C ASP A 663 -7.51 15.03 22.18
N THR A 664 -7.83 16.08 21.42
CA THR A 664 -8.83 16.06 20.34
C THR A 664 -8.22 15.67 18.99
N GLY A 665 -9.07 15.24 18.06
CA GLY A 665 -8.73 15.00 16.66
C GLY A 665 -9.97 14.76 15.81
N GLY A 666 -9.76 14.40 14.54
CA GLY A 666 -10.82 14.06 13.61
C GLY A 666 -10.37 13.13 12.49
N ARG A 667 -11.32 12.40 11.92
CA ARG A 667 -11.21 11.77 10.61
C ARG A 667 -11.73 12.74 9.58
N TYR A 668 -11.03 12.86 8.46
CA TYR A 668 -11.47 13.60 7.29
C TYR A 668 -11.73 12.64 6.14
N ASP A 669 -12.96 12.67 5.63
CA ASP A 669 -13.31 12.02 4.37
C ASP A 669 -13.17 13.02 3.21
N PRO A 670 -12.21 12.84 2.29
CA PRO A 670 -12.05 13.71 1.13
C PRO A 670 -13.18 13.58 0.10
N VAL A 671 -14.00 12.51 0.16
CA VAL A 671 -15.14 12.25 -0.74
C VAL A 671 -16.34 13.11 -0.34
N THR A 672 -16.78 13.04 0.91
CA THR A 672 -17.91 13.84 1.42
C THR A 672 -17.55 15.25 1.89
N ASP A 673 -16.25 15.57 2.04
CA ASP A 673 -15.76 16.79 2.72
C ASP A 673 -16.15 16.87 4.21
N ALA A 674 -16.52 15.73 4.81
CA ALA A 674 -16.87 15.69 6.22
C ALA A 674 -15.62 15.53 7.09
N TRP A 675 -15.47 16.41 8.08
CA TRP A 675 -14.72 16.07 9.28
C TRP A 675 -15.68 15.43 10.28
N THR A 676 -15.39 14.20 10.67
CA THR A 676 -16.02 13.57 11.83
C THR A 676 -15.02 13.60 12.97
N PRO A 677 -15.31 14.27 14.10
CA PRO A 677 -14.48 14.18 15.29
C PRO A 677 -14.18 12.72 15.67
N THR A 678 -13.03 12.47 16.30
CA THR A 678 -12.79 11.17 16.95
C THR A 678 -13.54 11.14 18.29
N SER A 679 -14.15 10.01 18.66
CA SER A 679 -15.01 9.97 19.85
C SER A 679 -14.28 10.28 21.17
N ILE A 680 -15.06 10.76 22.13
CA ILE A 680 -14.62 11.32 23.42
C ILE A 680 -14.78 10.37 24.63
N PRO A 681 -15.64 9.32 24.67
CA PRO A 681 -15.82 8.48 25.87
C PRO A 681 -14.58 7.80 26.44
N SER A 682 -13.49 7.71 25.67
CA SER A 682 -12.23 7.08 26.07
C SER A 682 -11.00 7.88 25.62
N LEU A 683 -11.01 9.20 25.81
CA LEU A 683 -9.91 10.11 25.46
C LEU A 683 -8.51 9.61 25.89
N PRO A 684 -7.49 9.72 25.01
CA PRO A 684 -6.08 9.67 25.41
C PRO A 684 -5.70 10.96 26.13
N SER A 685 -4.72 10.93 27.05
CA SER A 685 -4.17 12.16 27.64
C SER A 685 -3.67 13.10 26.55
N ALA A 686 -3.93 14.40 26.68
CA ALA A 686 -3.54 15.43 25.72
C ALA A 686 -2.03 15.43 25.45
N ARG A 687 -1.61 15.55 24.18
CA ARG A 687 -0.18 15.41 23.81
C ARG A 687 0.25 16.12 22.52
N ALA A 688 1.22 17.02 22.65
CA ALA A 688 2.04 17.51 21.55
C ALA A 688 3.27 16.62 21.34
N SER A 689 3.98 16.81 20.22
CA SER A 689 5.31 16.22 19.94
C SER A 689 5.42 14.69 20.13
N HIS A 690 4.28 14.00 20.05
CA HIS A 690 4.14 12.56 20.08
C HIS A 690 4.43 11.99 18.68
N THR A 691 4.45 10.66 18.56
CA THR A 691 4.50 10.00 17.26
C THR A 691 3.28 9.11 17.08
N ALA A 692 2.92 8.86 15.82
CA ALA A 692 1.88 7.89 15.48
C ALA A 692 2.20 7.12 14.21
N VAL A 693 1.52 5.98 14.07
CA VAL A 693 1.67 5.02 12.98
C VAL A 693 0.31 4.50 12.54
N TRP A 694 0.19 4.18 11.26
CA TRP A 694 -0.98 3.49 10.71
C TRP A 694 -0.73 1.98 10.70
N THR A 695 -1.62 1.19 11.31
CA THR A 695 -1.45 -0.27 11.32
C THR A 695 -1.92 -0.95 10.05
N GLY A 696 -2.68 -0.24 9.20
CA GLY A 696 -3.56 -0.82 8.19
C GLY A 696 -5.04 -0.80 8.63
N GLN A 697 -5.32 -0.71 9.94
CA GLN A 697 -6.67 -0.74 10.52
C GLN A 697 -6.90 0.33 11.60
N GLU A 698 -5.88 0.64 12.40
CA GLU A 698 -5.95 1.59 13.52
C GLU A 698 -4.80 2.61 13.44
N MET A 699 -4.99 3.78 14.05
CA MET A 699 -3.91 4.71 14.36
C MET A 699 -3.38 4.44 15.77
N VAL A 700 -2.10 4.09 15.92
CA VAL A 700 -1.45 4.03 17.25
C VAL A 700 -0.73 5.34 17.51
N ALA A 701 -0.98 6.00 18.64
CA ALA A 701 -0.30 7.24 19.05
C ALA A 701 0.24 7.14 20.48
N TRP A 702 1.53 7.46 20.69
CA TRP A 702 2.19 7.27 21.99
C TRP A 702 3.22 8.35 22.32
N GLY A 703 3.44 8.56 23.63
CA GLY A 703 4.41 9.51 24.18
C GLY A 703 4.00 10.96 23.95
N GLY A 704 4.97 11.86 23.80
CA GLY A 704 4.74 13.31 23.64
C GLY A 704 4.84 14.09 24.94
N ASP A 705 4.42 15.35 24.91
CA ASP A 705 4.35 16.27 26.05
C ASP A 705 2.93 16.82 26.24
N ASP A 706 2.47 16.93 27.49
CA ASP A 706 1.14 17.50 27.83
C ASP A 706 1.19 18.99 28.21
N GLY A 707 2.39 19.57 28.29
CA GLY A 707 2.65 20.94 28.74
C GLY A 707 2.98 21.07 30.24
N LEU A 708 2.76 20.02 31.03
CA LEU A 708 3.20 19.87 32.42
C LEU A 708 4.41 18.91 32.53
N GLY A 709 4.49 17.92 31.65
CA GLY A 709 5.63 17.02 31.50
C GLY A 709 5.59 16.16 30.23
N ASP A 710 6.61 15.32 30.09
CA ASP A 710 6.64 14.28 29.06
C ASP A 710 5.76 13.07 29.45
N LEU A 711 5.29 12.29 28.47
CA LEU A 711 4.35 11.18 28.67
C LEU A 711 4.96 9.81 28.34
N SER A 712 4.55 8.78 29.10
CA SER A 712 4.96 7.36 28.93
C SER A 712 3.84 6.45 28.41
N ASN A 713 2.65 6.97 28.16
CA ASN A 713 1.47 6.21 27.74
C ASN A 713 1.04 6.60 26.31
N GLY A 714 -0.02 5.98 25.80
CA GLY A 714 -0.60 6.26 24.49
C GLY A 714 -1.99 5.65 24.35
N ARG A 715 -2.61 5.76 23.17
CA ARG A 715 -3.83 5.02 22.81
C ARG A 715 -3.84 4.61 21.33
N ARG A 716 -4.62 3.57 21.03
CA ARG A 716 -4.99 3.16 19.66
C ARG A 716 -6.33 3.79 19.29
N TYR A 717 -6.53 4.09 18.02
CA TYR A 717 -7.79 4.58 17.49
C TYR A 717 -8.26 3.74 16.31
N ASP A 718 -9.42 3.10 16.50
CA ASP A 718 -10.17 2.42 15.45
C ASP A 718 -11.11 3.44 14.77
N PRO A 719 -10.87 3.84 13.51
CA PRO A 719 -11.71 4.79 12.80
C PRO A 719 -13.03 4.19 12.31
N ALA A 720 -13.15 2.86 12.26
CA ALA A 720 -14.32 2.14 11.79
C ALA A 720 -15.36 1.96 12.91
N THR A 721 -14.93 1.69 14.14
CA THR A 721 -15.81 1.71 15.33
C THR A 721 -15.86 3.07 16.03
N ASP A 722 -15.02 4.03 15.62
CA ASP A 722 -14.80 5.32 16.30
C ASP A 722 -14.45 5.17 17.78
N THR A 723 -13.54 4.25 18.13
CA THR A 723 -13.16 4.03 19.53
C THR A 723 -11.67 4.23 19.76
N TRP A 724 -11.34 5.09 20.73
CA TRP A 724 -10.03 5.09 21.35
C TRP A 724 -9.92 3.91 22.32
N ARG A 725 -9.04 2.97 22.02
CA ARG A 725 -8.71 1.83 22.88
C ARG A 725 -7.50 2.21 23.72
N GLY A 726 -7.49 1.77 24.97
CA GLY A 726 -6.30 1.93 25.84
C GLY A 726 -5.06 1.34 25.17
N MET A 727 -3.89 1.80 25.61
CA MET A 727 -2.66 1.01 25.49
C MET A 727 -2.25 0.58 26.88
N SER A 728 -1.69 -0.61 27.02
CA SER A 728 -1.17 -1.10 28.29
C SER A 728 -0.05 -0.20 28.81
N ASP A 729 -0.16 0.25 30.06
CA ASP A 729 0.89 0.98 30.75
C ASP A 729 1.99 0.03 31.31
N LEU A 730 1.81 -1.29 31.20
CA LEU A 730 2.79 -2.27 31.68
C LEU A 730 4.01 -2.34 30.75
N ASN A 731 5.21 -2.20 31.34
CA ASN A 731 6.50 -2.18 30.63
C ASN A 731 6.67 -1.04 29.61
N THR A 732 5.86 0.02 29.69
CA THR A 732 6.03 1.22 28.85
C THR A 732 7.42 1.84 29.00
N PRO A 733 8.00 2.38 27.91
CA PRO A 733 9.20 3.21 27.99
C PRO A 733 8.97 4.44 28.90
N SER A 734 10.01 4.87 29.60
CA SER A 734 9.96 6.09 30.42
C SER A 734 9.47 7.30 29.61
N ALA A 735 8.81 8.25 30.27
CA ALA A 735 8.20 9.43 29.67
C ALA A 735 9.10 10.17 28.66
N ARG A 736 8.55 10.56 27.49
CA ARG A 736 9.30 11.23 26.41
C ARG A 736 8.48 11.96 25.34
N SER A 737 8.90 13.17 24.99
CA SER A 737 8.55 13.89 23.75
C SER A 737 9.69 13.85 22.73
N LEU A 738 9.50 14.33 21.49
CA LEU A 738 10.55 14.45 20.45
C LEU A 738 11.36 13.16 20.20
N HIS A 739 10.75 12.03 20.52
CA HIS A 739 11.25 10.70 20.23
C HIS A 739 10.94 10.37 18.78
N THR A 740 11.61 9.35 18.25
CA THR A 740 11.28 8.83 16.93
C THR A 740 10.49 7.55 17.06
N ALA A 741 9.55 7.33 16.14
CA ALA A 741 8.89 6.05 16.02
C ALA A 741 8.80 5.55 14.58
N VAL A 742 8.58 4.26 14.48
CA VAL A 742 8.59 3.50 13.22
C VAL A 742 7.49 2.45 13.27
N TRP A 743 6.74 2.33 12.18
CA TRP A 743 5.84 1.20 11.97
C TRP A 743 6.62 0.04 11.38
N THR A 744 6.63 -1.12 12.04
CA THR A 744 7.38 -2.28 11.54
C THR A 744 6.64 -3.07 10.46
N GLY A 745 5.33 -2.80 10.29
CA GLY A 745 4.37 -3.73 9.69
C GLY A 745 3.50 -4.44 10.74
N ARG A 746 3.96 -4.50 12.01
CA ARG A 746 3.13 -4.94 13.16
C ARG A 746 3.28 -4.08 14.41
N ASP A 747 4.46 -3.56 14.70
CA ASP A 747 4.73 -2.82 15.94
C ASP A 747 4.92 -1.33 15.68
N MET A 748 4.61 -0.54 16.70
CA MET A 748 5.18 0.80 16.86
C MET A 748 6.45 0.66 17.71
N ILE A 749 7.64 0.83 17.12
CA ILE A 749 8.86 1.00 17.95
C ILE A 749 9.04 2.48 18.24
N VAL A 750 9.33 2.83 19.49
CA VAL A 750 9.65 4.17 19.96
C VAL A 750 11.01 4.17 20.65
N TRP A 751 11.89 5.13 20.36
CA TRP A 751 13.14 5.27 21.12
C TRP A 751 13.70 6.70 21.17
N GLY A 752 14.51 6.94 22.20
CA GLY A 752 15.17 8.23 22.47
C GLY A 752 14.15 9.29 22.86
N GLY A 753 14.45 10.55 22.58
CA GLY A 753 13.56 11.69 22.82
C GLY A 753 14.08 12.65 23.87
N TYR A 754 13.28 13.65 24.19
CA TYR A 754 13.43 14.54 25.34
C TYR A 754 12.68 13.96 26.56
N PRO A 755 13.20 14.04 27.80
CA PRO A 755 14.58 14.39 28.13
C PRO A 755 15.55 13.39 27.45
N SER A 756 16.76 13.82 27.11
CA SER A 756 17.71 13.00 26.34
C SER A 756 17.93 11.64 27.01
N VAL A 757 17.38 10.56 26.43
CA VAL A 757 17.44 9.17 26.93
C VAL A 757 18.01 8.20 25.89
N ASN A 758 18.52 7.05 26.36
CA ASN A 758 18.96 5.91 25.53
C ASN A 758 18.06 4.66 25.66
N THR A 759 16.90 4.82 26.30
CA THR A 759 15.84 3.80 26.40
C THR A 759 14.80 4.01 25.30
N GLY A 760 13.85 3.10 25.22
CA GLY A 760 12.70 3.09 24.33
C GLY A 760 11.90 1.81 24.55
N GLY A 761 11.05 1.44 23.59
CA GLY A 761 10.38 0.14 23.55
C GLY A 761 9.64 -0.10 22.25
N ARG A 762 9.07 -1.29 22.16
CA ARG A 762 8.22 -1.76 21.08
C ARG A 762 6.82 -1.94 21.62
N TYR A 763 5.83 -1.55 20.83
CA TYR A 763 4.43 -1.77 21.14
C TYR A 763 3.74 -2.59 20.08
N ASP A 764 3.11 -3.67 20.52
CA ASP A 764 2.26 -4.52 19.71
C ASP A 764 0.78 -4.12 19.89
N PRO A 765 0.14 -3.45 18.90
CA PRO A 765 -1.28 -3.11 18.95
C PRO A 765 -2.22 -4.31 18.87
N ALA A 766 -1.75 -5.52 18.51
CA ALA A 766 -2.59 -6.71 18.46
C ALA A 766 -2.63 -7.50 19.79
N THR A 767 -1.58 -7.47 20.60
CA THR A 767 -1.59 -8.02 21.99
C THR A 767 -1.77 -6.96 23.08
N ASP A 768 -1.72 -5.68 22.73
CA ASP A 768 -1.69 -4.54 23.64
C ASP A 768 -0.57 -4.63 24.68
N SER A 769 0.67 -4.78 24.23
CA SER A 769 1.83 -4.98 25.11
C SER A 769 3.04 -4.13 24.72
N TRP A 770 3.76 -3.64 25.73
CA TRP A 770 5.09 -3.04 25.55
C TRP A 770 6.21 -4.01 25.89
N SER A 771 7.25 -3.99 25.07
CA SER A 771 8.57 -4.60 25.34
C SER A 771 9.63 -3.50 25.37
N PRO A 772 10.36 -3.29 26.48
CA PRO A 772 11.35 -2.22 26.58
C PRO A 772 12.57 -2.53 25.70
N THR A 773 13.13 -1.51 25.02
CA THR A 773 14.37 -1.71 24.27
C THR A 773 15.51 -1.97 25.24
N PHE A 774 16.30 -3.01 24.99
CA PHE A 774 17.45 -3.35 25.83
C PHE A 774 18.49 -2.21 25.88
N LEU A 775 19.29 -2.16 26.96
CA LEU A 775 20.27 -1.09 27.19
C LEU A 775 21.70 -1.43 26.77
N ALA A 776 22.05 -2.72 26.65
CA ALA A 776 23.40 -3.12 26.24
C ALA A 776 23.63 -2.76 24.77
N GLY A 777 24.74 -2.05 24.50
CA GLY A 777 25.04 -1.51 23.17
C GLY A 777 24.16 -0.31 22.75
N ALA A 778 23.22 0.13 23.58
CA ALA A 778 22.36 1.26 23.28
C ALA A 778 23.18 2.55 23.15
N PRO A 779 22.97 3.34 22.10
CA PRO A 779 23.79 4.51 21.83
C PRO A 779 23.51 5.62 22.83
N SER A 780 24.49 6.50 23.05
CA SER A 780 24.39 7.55 24.09
C SER A 780 23.09 8.34 24.00
N ALA A 781 22.55 8.72 25.15
CA ALA A 781 21.22 9.30 25.29
C ALA A 781 20.99 10.55 24.41
N ARG A 782 19.82 10.66 23.76
CA ARG A 782 19.62 11.65 22.68
C ARG A 782 18.16 12.01 22.38
N ARG A 783 17.96 13.25 21.92
CA ARG A 783 16.74 13.81 21.33
C ARG A 783 17.03 14.42 19.96
N SER A 784 16.01 14.67 19.15
CA SER A 784 16.14 15.30 17.82
C SER A 784 17.13 14.57 16.89
N HIS A 785 17.32 13.27 17.15
CA HIS A 785 17.92 12.32 16.23
C HIS A 785 16.91 11.97 15.15
N SER A 786 17.39 11.54 14.00
CA SER A 786 16.52 10.86 13.05
C SER A 786 16.40 9.39 13.38
N ALA A 787 15.26 8.80 13.04
CA ALA A 787 15.14 7.37 12.85
C ALA A 787 14.46 7.08 11.52
N VAL A 788 14.65 5.87 11.05
CA VAL A 788 14.02 5.35 9.85
C VAL A 788 13.51 3.95 10.14
N TRP A 789 12.30 3.62 9.67
CA TRP A 789 11.96 2.22 9.46
C TRP A 789 12.55 1.80 8.15
N THR A 790 13.20 0.65 8.19
CA THR A 790 14.08 0.25 7.12
C THR A 790 13.79 -1.20 6.68
N GLY A 791 12.80 -1.85 7.32
CA GLY A 791 12.23 -3.15 6.94
C GLY A 791 12.38 -4.27 7.98
N SER A 792 13.26 -4.13 8.98
CA SER A 792 13.59 -5.24 9.89
C SER A 792 14.06 -4.77 11.27
N LEU A 793 15.08 -3.91 11.35
CA LEU A 793 15.45 -3.10 12.52
C LEU A 793 15.03 -1.63 12.42
N MET A 794 15.25 -0.84 13.48
CA MET A 794 15.22 0.63 13.45
C MET A 794 16.65 1.19 13.45
N VAL A 795 16.97 2.12 12.56
CA VAL A 795 18.23 2.88 12.63
C VAL A 795 18.00 4.18 13.37
N ILE A 796 18.93 4.57 14.26
CA ILE A 796 18.92 5.87 14.94
C ILE A 796 20.30 6.52 14.93
N TRP A 797 20.39 7.80 14.59
CA TRP A 797 21.66 8.52 14.71
C TRP A 797 21.52 10.03 14.95
N GLY A 798 22.58 10.60 15.55
CA GLY A 798 22.73 12.03 15.77
C GLY A 798 21.79 12.54 16.85
N GLY A 799 21.24 13.73 16.67
CA GLY A 799 20.54 14.40 17.76
C GLY A 799 21.52 15.00 18.77
N GLN A 800 21.03 15.26 19.98
CA GLN A 800 21.81 15.92 21.03
C GLN A 800 21.55 15.35 22.42
N ASN A 801 22.59 15.41 23.26
CA ASN A 801 22.50 15.20 24.70
C ASN A 801 22.76 16.54 25.41
N GLY A 802 21.72 17.15 25.98
CA GLY A 802 21.81 18.54 26.45
C GLY A 802 22.20 19.50 25.32
N ASN A 803 23.27 20.25 25.52
CA ASN A 803 23.85 21.15 24.51
C ASN A 803 24.91 20.46 23.62
N THR A 804 25.27 19.20 23.92
CA THR A 804 26.25 18.43 23.15
C THR A 804 25.55 17.73 22.00
N LEU A 805 25.73 18.26 20.79
CA LEU A 805 25.36 17.58 19.55
C LEU A 805 26.13 16.25 19.42
N LEU A 806 25.54 15.25 18.77
CA LEU A 806 26.11 13.91 18.67
C LEU A 806 26.46 13.55 17.21
N ASN A 807 27.61 12.92 17.02
CA ASN A 807 27.98 12.23 15.78
C ASN A 807 27.96 10.69 15.91
N THR A 808 27.36 10.20 16.99
CA THR A 808 27.15 8.78 17.30
C THR A 808 25.68 8.41 17.10
N GLY A 809 25.34 7.14 17.26
CA GLY A 809 24.01 6.57 17.08
C GLY A 809 24.06 5.06 17.26
N GLY A 810 22.99 4.36 16.92
CA GLY A 810 22.87 2.92 17.05
C GLY A 810 21.85 2.32 16.08
N ARG A 811 21.81 0.99 16.08
CA ARG A 811 20.88 0.18 15.30
C ARG A 811 20.16 -0.75 16.25
N TYR A 812 18.84 -0.73 16.23
CA TYR A 812 18.00 -1.47 17.14
C TYR A 812 17.26 -2.58 16.42
N ASP A 813 17.71 -3.80 16.64
CA ASP A 813 17.03 -5.03 16.25
C ASP A 813 15.84 -5.28 17.19
N PRO A 814 14.58 -5.17 16.72
CA PRO A 814 13.40 -5.39 17.53
C PRO A 814 13.16 -6.87 17.84
N THR A 815 13.54 -7.79 16.95
CA THR A 815 13.28 -9.23 17.13
C THR A 815 14.31 -9.92 18.00
N THR A 816 15.56 -9.45 18.02
CA THR A 816 16.54 -9.83 19.06
C THR A 816 16.51 -8.91 20.28
N ASN A 817 15.80 -7.77 20.20
CA ASN A 817 15.81 -6.69 21.19
C ASN A 817 17.24 -6.22 21.53
N THR A 818 18.12 -6.04 20.54
CA THR A 818 19.51 -5.62 20.77
C THR A 818 19.87 -4.32 20.08
N TRP A 819 20.75 -3.55 20.72
CA TRP A 819 21.38 -2.39 20.10
C TRP A 819 22.80 -2.73 19.68
N THR A 820 23.16 -2.35 18.45
CA THR A 820 24.58 -2.27 18.05
C THR A 820 24.93 -0.82 17.74
N PRO A 821 25.96 -0.23 18.38
CA PRO A 821 26.38 1.14 18.10
C PRO A 821 26.63 1.38 16.61
N THR A 822 26.33 2.58 16.14
CA THR A 822 26.89 3.07 14.88
C THR A 822 28.39 3.28 15.08
N SER A 823 29.21 2.99 14.07
CA SER A 823 30.65 3.26 14.11
C SER A 823 30.98 4.71 14.50
N THR A 824 32.17 4.91 15.07
CA THR A 824 32.76 6.22 15.36
C THR A 824 33.87 6.60 14.38
N THR A 825 34.11 5.77 13.36
CA THR A 825 35.13 5.97 12.32
C THR A 825 34.51 6.59 11.07
N GLY A 826 34.94 7.81 10.73
CA GLY A 826 34.40 8.62 9.63
C GLY A 826 33.02 9.30 9.81
N PRO A 827 32.40 9.42 11.00
CA PRO A 827 31.11 10.09 11.12
C PRO A 827 31.24 11.58 10.78
N PRO A 828 30.16 12.23 10.35
CA PRO A 828 30.17 13.66 10.08
C PRO A 828 30.45 14.46 11.35
N ILE A 829 30.55 15.78 11.19
CA ILE A 829 30.33 16.67 12.33
C ILE A 829 28.96 16.43 12.99
N ALA A 830 28.96 16.47 14.32
CA ALA A 830 27.86 16.16 15.22
C ALA A 830 26.67 17.10 15.07
N ARG A 831 25.44 16.57 15.03
CA ARG A 831 24.25 17.33 14.59
C ARG A 831 22.92 16.83 15.15
N ALA A 832 21.95 17.73 15.25
CA ALA A 832 20.56 17.44 15.65
C ALA A 832 19.55 18.06 14.68
N SER A 833 18.30 17.59 14.67
CA SER A 833 17.19 18.13 13.84
C SER A 833 17.46 18.07 12.33
N HIS A 834 18.05 16.97 11.87
CA HIS A 834 18.29 16.68 10.46
C HIS A 834 17.16 15.79 9.91
N GLY A 835 16.85 15.91 8.62
CA GLY A 835 15.89 15.01 7.97
C GLY A 835 16.49 13.62 7.77
N ALA A 836 15.63 12.59 7.78
CA ALA A 836 15.99 11.26 7.28
C ALA A 836 14.79 10.53 6.70
N VAL A 837 15.07 9.66 5.73
CA VAL A 837 14.13 8.75 5.09
C VAL A 837 14.87 7.45 4.81
N TRP A 838 14.17 6.33 4.68
CA TRP A 838 14.78 5.11 4.18
C TRP A 838 14.76 5.11 2.67
N SER A 839 15.87 4.72 2.04
CA SER A 839 15.89 4.57 0.59
C SER A 839 15.39 3.23 0.06
N GLY A 840 15.15 2.26 0.95
CA GLY A 840 15.17 0.83 0.63
C GLY A 840 16.44 0.15 1.14
N GLN A 841 17.58 0.84 1.19
CA GLN A 841 18.89 0.24 1.49
C GLN A 841 19.76 1.04 2.46
N SER A 842 19.47 2.33 2.68
CA SER A 842 20.25 3.20 3.58
C SER A 842 19.51 4.47 4.04
N MET A 843 20.00 5.11 5.11
CA MET A 843 19.32 6.14 5.92
C MET A 843 19.71 7.59 5.56
N ILE A 844 18.70 8.36 5.09
CA ILE A 844 18.55 9.79 4.69
C ILE A 844 19.24 10.97 5.42
N ILE A 845 20.24 10.81 6.29
CA ILE A 845 20.49 11.78 7.40
C ILE A 845 21.18 13.12 7.06
N TRP A 846 20.50 13.95 6.26
CA TRP A 846 20.95 15.27 5.84
C TRP A 846 20.34 16.41 6.68
N GLY A 847 21.15 17.42 7.00
CA GLY A 847 20.76 18.70 7.58
C GLY A 847 21.17 18.79 9.04
N GLY A 848 20.33 19.49 9.78
CA GLY A 848 20.44 19.68 11.21
C GLY A 848 21.32 20.86 11.62
N LEU A 849 21.46 21.06 12.92
CA LEU A 849 22.28 22.13 13.50
C LEU A 849 23.69 21.62 13.82
N THR A 850 24.72 22.44 13.63
CA THR A 850 26.11 22.20 14.12
C THR A 850 26.66 23.39 14.88
N ASN A 851 27.49 23.10 15.88
CA ASN A 851 28.23 24.10 16.64
C ASN A 851 29.57 24.41 15.94
N THR A 852 29.58 25.43 15.06
CA THR A 852 30.75 25.80 14.24
C THR A 852 30.94 27.33 14.17
N GLY A 853 31.04 27.99 15.33
CA GLY A 853 31.38 29.41 15.42
C GLY A 853 31.93 29.80 16.78
N PHE A 854 32.81 30.81 16.80
CA PHE A 854 33.50 31.36 17.99
C PHE A 854 32.58 31.90 19.12
N CYS A 855 31.25 31.82 18.95
CA CYS A 855 30.24 32.36 19.85
C CYS A 855 29.35 31.28 20.50
N GLY A 856 29.57 29.99 20.20
CA GLY A 856 28.78 28.88 20.78
C GLY A 856 27.31 28.81 20.34
N CYS A 857 26.93 29.51 19.27
CA CYS A 857 25.59 29.45 18.70
C CYS A 857 25.47 28.32 17.66
N ASP A 858 24.42 27.51 17.80
CA ASP A 858 24.05 26.48 16.83
C ASP A 858 23.78 27.12 15.47
N ARG A 859 24.59 26.77 14.47
CA ARG A 859 24.39 27.18 13.09
C ARG A 859 23.68 26.08 12.34
N ALA A 860 22.72 26.45 11.50
CA ALA A 860 22.04 25.53 10.60
C ALA A 860 23.10 24.89 9.69
N THR A 861 23.43 23.63 9.95
CA THR A 861 24.55 22.97 9.28
C THR A 861 24.13 22.56 7.91
N ASN A 862 24.88 23.11 6.99
CA ASN A 862 24.58 22.98 5.61
C ASN A 862 24.79 21.51 5.18
N THR A 863 25.82 20.87 5.73
CA THR A 863 26.28 19.49 5.52
C THR A 863 25.35 18.36 6.00
N GLY A 864 25.62 17.08 5.68
CA GLY A 864 24.85 15.91 6.18
C GLY A 864 25.69 14.75 6.74
N ALA A 865 25.04 13.59 6.96
CA ALA A 865 25.65 12.26 6.82
C ALA A 865 24.81 11.30 6.01
N ILE A 866 25.49 10.46 5.25
CA ILE A 866 24.86 9.29 4.66
C ILE A 866 24.96 8.18 5.74
N TYR A 867 24.06 7.20 5.86
CA TYR A 867 24.29 6.02 6.74
C TYR A 867 23.80 4.69 6.17
N ASN A 868 24.64 3.65 6.18
CA ASN A 868 24.19 2.28 5.93
C ASN A 868 24.35 1.47 7.21
N PRO A 869 23.25 0.87 7.68
CA PRO A 869 23.20 0.21 8.96
C PRO A 869 23.58 -1.29 8.95
N ILE A 870 23.82 -1.92 7.80
CA ILE A 870 24.21 -3.34 7.71
C ILE A 870 25.58 -3.56 8.37
N ALA A 871 26.62 -3.02 7.74
CA ALA A 871 28.02 -3.25 8.09
C ALA A 871 28.74 -1.94 8.51
N ASN A 872 27.96 -1.04 9.10
CA ASN A 872 28.38 -0.16 10.18
C ASN A 872 29.74 0.55 10.05
N THR A 873 29.89 1.40 9.05
CA THR A 873 31.02 2.34 8.94
C THR A 873 30.46 3.70 8.57
N TRP A 874 31.20 4.78 8.84
CA TRP A 874 30.87 6.12 8.34
C TRP A 874 31.81 6.65 7.27
N SER A 875 31.39 7.77 6.74
CA SER A 875 31.90 8.45 5.56
C SER A 875 31.60 9.99 5.71
N SER A 876 32.32 10.90 5.05
CA SER A 876 32.18 12.41 5.04
C SER A 876 32.30 13.04 3.62
N MET A 877 31.48 13.98 3.12
CA MET A 877 31.12 14.11 1.65
C MET A 877 31.85 15.03 0.64
N SER A 878 33.12 14.80 0.35
CA SER A 878 34.02 15.86 -0.13
C SER A 878 33.60 16.71 -1.33
N THR A 879 33.60 18.01 -1.08
CA THR A 879 33.95 19.07 -2.03
C THR A 879 35.41 19.01 -2.48
N ALA A 880 35.66 19.22 -3.77
CA ALA A 880 36.83 19.91 -4.33
C ALA A 880 36.56 20.15 -5.84
N ASN A 881 36.60 21.35 -6.40
CA ASN A 881 36.73 22.70 -5.82
C ASN A 881 35.51 23.55 -6.21
#